data_AF-A0A9E5ATN6-F1
#
_entry.id   AF-A0A9E5ATN6-F1
#
_cell.length_a   1.000
_cell.length_b   1.000
_cell.length_c   1.000
_cell.angle_alpha   90.00
_cell.angle_beta   90.00
_cell.angle_gamma   90.00
#
_symmetry.space_group_name_H-M   'P 1'
#
loop_
_entity.id
_entity.type
_entity.pdbx_description
1 polymer ?
#
loop_
_entity_poly.entity_id
_entity_poly.type
_entity_poly.pdbx_seq_one_letter_code
_entity_poly.pdbx_strand_id
1 'polypeptide(L)'
;MRLLVIGLDTAVLDPASGSAERQRAYFQGIEADIFVLARGTERTISLSDSIHVFQPGGSSFFGMMWKMFWAVYRQGRLKQYDVMTVQDAYLCGWIGQFARVRNTLLHIQDHSAAFARPAFGLKERFLKYFSLWLIRRADRVRTVSQRGQQGLIEAGVDPQRIDVVPVWTDISRLLVLPMPTLTGAQLLCVARLSREKGIDILLQAFAEIRSHHVEARLTIVGDGPERKNLEQQAQRLNIASQVEFVGYHQDPARFYAQADIYVQPSRFEGWGRSVIEAAASGLPIVMTDVGCAKEIIQHEQSGLIVSPGDAHSLANTIERLLIDRLLAGRLGEQARITVQALPNQSAAIEGVRTSLNKASHGPVQEKGSIWALFGAAFAVRFILFAVILFFVGAKGLELGDSRQYLGLAQSLLAGQGFAYEGAPFFYRTIGYPLLLAGGLKLFGSVSGFIFFQIILASFMPLVVLKLGDQLGFDRRTTLIAAWLTALEPHMVFYSVMVMTESVYTLILLMGFYFVFRAIDHGHFLSSVFVGITFGLGLLIKPLLQFYPILVGIILLPWARRISWRRALPHALLVFVVAGILCTPWMYRNQKVFQKFTLTSQGSAAALFYLGTSIVSVRDKISYPQAEAKVAQEFRETYGAIAQDQSVNYTRAASIYIKENLGIFVRILAINTFTLWTSSNYNSFLNYYRLIPRIDHSVLPPTHYLAQGRIGEFVKEFWHIFGQPFYAIGFVSRIVWIFADMFLLVGMWNAYRRLSEKRFQHLMIFALLIYLTMTIWVDGLGIEARLRYPLMPFTFLYMAYGGTRFHQWVKRRRSVKLASSSRHGL
;
A
#
# COMPACT_ATOMS: atom_id res chain seq x y z
N MET A 1 -8.13 -30.47 -14.01
CA MET A 1 -7.88 -29.09 -13.52
C MET A 1 -8.45 -28.96 -12.12
N ARG A 2 -7.68 -28.40 -11.20
CA ARG A 2 -8.11 -28.02 -9.85
C ARG A 2 -8.30 -26.52 -9.77
N LEU A 3 -9.46 -26.10 -9.29
CA LEU A 3 -9.87 -24.71 -9.22
C LEU A 3 -10.06 -24.24 -7.77
N LEU A 4 -9.53 -23.07 -7.46
CA LEU A 4 -9.86 -22.35 -6.23
C LEU A 4 -10.67 -21.09 -6.58
N VAL A 5 -11.88 -20.98 -6.07
CA VAL A 5 -12.77 -19.85 -6.34
C VAL A 5 -12.87 -18.98 -5.09
N ILE A 6 -12.77 -17.65 -5.23
CA ILE A 6 -12.97 -16.70 -4.12
C ILE A 6 -14.06 -15.71 -4.51
N GLY A 7 -15.15 -15.69 -3.76
CA GLY A 7 -16.34 -14.92 -4.07
C GLY A 7 -17.03 -14.26 -2.87
N LEU A 8 -17.97 -13.38 -3.20
CA LEU A 8 -18.84 -12.66 -2.26
C LEU A 8 -20.30 -13.14 -2.37
N ASP A 9 -20.62 -13.99 -3.35
CA ASP A 9 -21.99 -14.48 -3.55
C ASP A 9 -22.38 -15.50 -2.48
N THR A 10 -23.05 -15.02 -1.44
CA THR A 10 -23.52 -15.85 -0.33
C THR A 10 -24.66 -16.79 -0.70
N ALA A 11 -25.34 -16.58 -1.84
CA ALA A 11 -26.45 -17.45 -2.25
C ALA A 11 -25.98 -18.89 -2.55
N VAL A 12 -24.73 -19.07 -2.98
CA VAL A 12 -24.13 -20.40 -3.24
C VAL A 12 -24.08 -21.30 -2.00
N LEU A 13 -24.24 -20.72 -0.80
CA LEU A 13 -24.30 -21.46 0.45
C LEU A 13 -25.66 -22.14 0.67
N ASP A 14 -26.65 -21.86 -0.17
CA ASP A 14 -27.86 -22.64 -0.29
C ASP A 14 -27.75 -23.55 -1.54
N PRO A 15 -27.64 -24.88 -1.37
CA PRO A 15 -27.57 -25.83 -2.47
C PRO A 15 -28.77 -25.78 -3.43
N ALA A 16 -29.93 -25.31 -2.99
CA ALA A 16 -31.12 -25.17 -3.83
C ALA A 16 -31.15 -23.85 -4.62
N SER A 17 -30.21 -22.93 -4.35
CA SER A 17 -30.18 -21.64 -5.05
C SER A 17 -29.77 -21.79 -6.51
N GLY A 18 -30.30 -20.90 -7.36
CA GLY A 18 -29.85 -20.79 -8.76
C GLY A 18 -28.37 -20.38 -8.89
N SER A 19 -27.74 -19.84 -7.84
CA SER A 19 -26.29 -19.61 -7.86
C SER A 19 -25.51 -20.90 -7.69
N ALA A 20 -25.90 -21.76 -6.74
CA ALA A 20 -25.32 -23.08 -6.57
C ALA A 20 -25.48 -23.94 -7.83
N GLU A 21 -26.66 -23.91 -8.46
CA GLU A 21 -26.91 -24.60 -9.72
C GLU A 21 -25.95 -24.15 -10.84
N ARG A 22 -25.75 -22.84 -11.02
CA ARG A 22 -24.79 -22.31 -12.00
C ARG A 22 -23.36 -22.75 -11.70
N GLN A 23 -22.94 -22.73 -10.43
CA GLN A 23 -21.59 -23.18 -10.05
C GLN A 23 -21.40 -24.68 -10.34
N ARG A 24 -22.42 -25.52 -10.08
CA ARG A 24 -22.40 -26.94 -10.48
C ARG A 24 -22.23 -27.09 -11.99
N ALA A 25 -22.99 -26.33 -12.78
CA ALA A 25 -22.94 -26.41 -14.23
C ALA A 25 -21.59 -25.95 -14.79
N TYR A 26 -21.06 -24.83 -14.30
CA TYR A 26 -19.75 -24.31 -14.73
C TYR A 26 -18.60 -25.26 -14.41
N PHE A 27 -18.63 -25.90 -13.24
CA PHE A 27 -17.53 -26.73 -12.75
C PHE A 27 -17.78 -28.23 -12.81
N GLN A 28 -18.82 -28.68 -13.52
CA GLN A 28 -19.03 -30.10 -13.77
C GLN A 28 -17.78 -30.72 -14.45
N GLY A 29 -17.23 -31.77 -13.85
CA GLY A 29 -15.98 -32.40 -14.29
C GLY A 29 -14.69 -31.69 -13.84
N ILE A 30 -14.79 -30.66 -13.01
CA ILE A 30 -13.67 -29.91 -12.42
C ILE A 30 -13.71 -30.08 -10.90
N GLU A 31 -12.54 -30.30 -10.27
CA GLU A 31 -12.42 -30.25 -8.81
C GLU A 31 -12.34 -28.78 -8.38
N ALA A 32 -13.33 -28.27 -7.65
CA ALA A 32 -13.44 -26.86 -7.30
C ALA A 32 -13.71 -26.63 -5.81
N ASP A 33 -12.84 -25.85 -5.16
CA ASP A 33 -13.04 -25.38 -3.80
C ASP A 33 -13.42 -23.90 -3.83
N ILE A 34 -14.61 -23.56 -3.36
CA ILE A 34 -15.23 -22.24 -3.43
C ILE A 34 -15.24 -21.60 -2.04
N PHE A 35 -14.50 -20.50 -1.88
CA PHE A 35 -14.45 -19.73 -0.65
C PHE A 35 -15.34 -18.50 -0.75
N VAL A 36 -16.30 -18.37 0.18
CA VAL A 36 -17.31 -17.30 0.17
C VAL A 36 -17.19 -16.43 1.41
N LEU A 37 -17.05 -15.12 1.19
CA LEU A 37 -16.96 -14.16 2.28
C LEU A 37 -18.36 -13.83 2.81
N ALA A 38 -18.75 -14.50 3.91
CA ALA A 38 -20.03 -14.32 4.57
C ALA A 38 -19.86 -14.12 6.08
N ARG A 39 -20.73 -13.29 6.68
CA ARG A 39 -20.82 -13.15 8.14
C ARG A 39 -21.42 -14.41 8.76
N GLY A 40 -20.98 -14.71 9.98
CA GLY A 40 -21.54 -15.80 10.79
C GLY A 40 -20.50 -16.84 11.16
N THR A 41 -20.98 -18.04 11.46
CA THR A 41 -20.16 -19.19 11.86
C THR A 41 -19.45 -19.81 10.66
N GLU A 42 -18.38 -20.54 10.93
CA GLU A 42 -17.68 -21.31 9.91
C GLU A 42 -18.57 -22.48 9.45
N ARG A 43 -18.69 -22.69 8.14
CA ARG A 43 -19.46 -23.80 7.57
C ARG A 43 -18.86 -24.29 6.27
N THR A 44 -19.04 -25.58 5.98
CA THR A 44 -18.64 -26.22 4.72
C THR A 44 -19.83 -26.96 4.14
N ILE A 45 -20.03 -26.83 2.84
CA ILE A 45 -21.18 -27.37 2.11
C ILE A 45 -20.65 -28.04 0.84
N SER A 46 -21.10 -29.25 0.54
CA SER A 46 -20.76 -29.91 -0.72
C SER A 46 -21.88 -29.70 -1.73
N LEU A 47 -21.55 -29.17 -2.91
CA LEU A 47 -22.49 -29.05 -4.02
C LEU A 47 -22.49 -30.30 -4.90
N SER A 48 -21.37 -31.04 -4.93
CA SER A 48 -21.16 -32.36 -5.52
C SER A 48 -19.92 -33.01 -4.87
N ASP A 49 -19.57 -34.23 -5.28
CA ASP A 49 -18.35 -34.92 -4.80
C ASP A 49 -17.05 -34.18 -5.13
N SER A 50 -17.06 -33.30 -6.13
CA SER A 50 -15.89 -32.55 -6.59
C SER A 50 -15.98 -31.04 -6.34
N ILE A 51 -17.09 -30.54 -5.77
CA ILE A 51 -17.33 -29.11 -5.57
C ILE A 51 -17.70 -28.85 -4.11
N HIS A 52 -16.81 -28.16 -3.40
CA HIS A 52 -17.01 -27.81 -2.00
C HIS A 52 -17.05 -26.29 -1.81
N VAL A 53 -17.92 -25.82 -0.94
CA VAL A 53 -18.10 -24.41 -0.59
C VAL A 53 -17.74 -24.21 0.87
N PHE A 54 -16.82 -23.28 1.13
CA PHE A 54 -16.31 -22.93 2.45
C PHE A 54 -16.71 -21.50 2.80
N GLN A 55 -17.33 -21.34 3.97
CA GLN A 55 -17.50 -20.07 4.66
C GLN A 55 -16.58 -20.07 5.90
N PRO A 56 -15.49 -19.30 5.92
CA PRO A 56 -14.58 -19.20 7.07
C PRO A 56 -15.18 -18.49 8.30
N GLY A 57 -16.27 -17.74 8.11
CA GLY A 57 -16.98 -17.00 9.16
C GLY A 57 -16.24 -15.77 9.71
N GLY A 58 -16.81 -15.13 10.73
CA GLY A 58 -16.27 -13.95 11.42
C GLY A 58 -17.33 -12.91 11.81
N SER A 59 -17.10 -12.22 12.93
CA SER A 59 -18.02 -11.20 13.48
C SER A 59 -17.72 -9.78 12.97
N SER A 60 -16.48 -9.48 12.62
CA SER A 60 -16.05 -8.18 12.07
C SER A 60 -15.54 -8.31 10.63
N PHE A 61 -15.60 -7.22 9.87
CA PHE A 61 -15.14 -7.20 8.47
C PHE A 61 -13.67 -7.62 8.33
N PHE A 62 -12.77 -7.05 9.14
CA PHE A 62 -11.36 -7.42 9.14
C PHE A 62 -11.12 -8.87 9.59
N GLY A 63 -11.87 -9.35 10.60
CA GLY A 63 -11.77 -10.73 11.07
C GLY A 63 -12.16 -11.73 9.99
N MET A 64 -13.24 -11.46 9.24
CA MET A 64 -13.65 -12.28 8.10
C MET A 64 -12.59 -12.30 7.00
N MET A 65 -12.03 -11.14 6.64
CA MET A 65 -10.96 -11.06 5.64
C MET A 65 -9.72 -11.85 6.05
N TRP A 66 -9.32 -11.76 7.32
CA TRP A 66 -8.17 -12.46 7.86
C TRP A 66 -8.37 -13.98 7.83
N LYS A 67 -9.52 -14.45 8.30
CA LYS A 67 -9.87 -15.88 8.25
C LYS A 67 -9.93 -16.39 6.82
N MET A 68 -10.53 -15.62 5.92
CA MET A 68 -10.58 -15.92 4.49
C MET A 68 -9.18 -16.07 3.90
N PHE A 69 -8.29 -15.11 4.13
CA PHE A 69 -6.91 -15.15 3.66
C PHE A 69 -6.18 -16.42 4.10
N TRP A 70 -6.24 -16.76 5.40
CA TRP A 70 -5.56 -17.94 5.93
C TRP A 70 -6.18 -19.26 5.46
N ALA A 71 -7.50 -19.33 5.32
CA ALA A 71 -8.17 -20.52 4.83
C ALA A 71 -7.78 -20.81 3.37
N VAL A 72 -7.84 -19.78 2.52
CA VAL A 72 -7.39 -19.86 1.11
C VAL A 72 -5.91 -20.20 1.01
N TYR A 73 -5.04 -19.56 1.80
CA TYR A 73 -3.61 -19.82 1.80
C TYR A 73 -3.25 -21.25 2.24
N ARG A 74 -3.88 -21.72 3.33
CA ARG A 74 -3.69 -23.09 3.85
C ARG A 74 -4.14 -24.12 2.81
N GLN A 75 -5.32 -23.93 2.23
CA GLN A 75 -5.85 -24.83 1.21
C GLN A 75 -4.96 -24.85 -0.05
N GLY A 76 -4.49 -23.67 -0.49
CA GLY A 76 -3.58 -23.53 -1.62
C GLY A 76 -2.26 -24.29 -1.43
N ARG A 77 -1.74 -24.41 -0.20
CA ARG A 77 -0.55 -25.21 0.08
C ARG A 77 -0.82 -26.71 0.13
N LEU A 78 -2.03 -27.12 0.52
CA LEU A 78 -2.41 -28.52 0.68
C LEU A 78 -2.73 -29.19 -0.66
N LYS A 79 -3.54 -28.55 -1.51
CA LYS A 79 -4.11 -29.19 -2.71
C LYS A 79 -3.46 -28.83 -4.05
N GLN A 80 -2.56 -27.84 -4.10
CA GLN A 80 -1.94 -27.29 -5.33
C GLN A 80 -2.95 -27.08 -6.47
N TYR A 81 -3.48 -25.87 -6.60
CA TYR A 81 -4.44 -25.51 -7.64
C TYR A 81 -3.76 -24.98 -8.90
N ASP A 82 -4.33 -25.33 -10.06
CA ASP A 82 -3.89 -24.84 -11.38
C ASP A 82 -4.30 -23.37 -11.55
N VAL A 83 -5.56 -23.07 -11.24
CA VAL A 83 -6.17 -21.75 -11.43
C VAL A 83 -6.85 -21.29 -10.15
N MET A 84 -6.61 -20.02 -9.80
CA MET A 84 -7.35 -19.31 -8.77
C MET A 84 -8.21 -18.26 -9.44
N THR A 85 -9.53 -18.41 -9.34
CA THR A 85 -10.47 -17.46 -9.89
C THR A 85 -11.15 -16.61 -8.82
N VAL A 86 -11.20 -15.30 -9.04
CA VAL A 86 -11.72 -14.32 -8.08
C VAL A 86 -12.87 -13.53 -8.70
N GLN A 87 -13.93 -13.29 -7.94
CA GLN A 87 -15.16 -12.66 -8.43
C GLN A 87 -15.02 -11.15 -8.74
N ASP A 88 -13.96 -10.51 -8.23
CA ASP A 88 -13.66 -9.10 -8.44
C ASP A 88 -12.16 -8.80 -8.35
N ALA A 89 -11.74 -7.63 -8.86
CA ALA A 89 -10.38 -7.11 -8.76
C ALA A 89 -10.13 -6.23 -7.50
N TYR A 90 -11.08 -6.22 -6.58
CA TYR A 90 -11.03 -5.48 -5.33
C TYR A 90 -10.65 -6.45 -4.20
N LEU A 91 -11.64 -6.84 -3.40
CA LEU A 91 -11.44 -7.60 -2.18
C LEU A 91 -10.96 -9.03 -2.48
N CYS A 92 -11.72 -9.76 -3.29
CA CYS A 92 -11.38 -11.14 -3.64
C CYS A 92 -10.09 -11.20 -4.45
N GLY A 93 -9.87 -10.22 -5.34
CA GLY A 93 -8.66 -10.11 -6.13
C GLY A 93 -7.40 -10.00 -5.27
N TRP A 94 -7.40 -9.14 -4.26
CA TRP A 94 -6.25 -9.01 -3.36
C TRP A 94 -6.05 -10.24 -2.49
N ILE A 95 -7.12 -10.81 -1.94
CA ILE A 95 -7.04 -12.07 -1.18
C ILE A 95 -6.40 -13.15 -2.04
N GLY A 96 -6.88 -13.34 -3.28
CA GLY A 96 -6.32 -14.33 -4.18
C GLY A 96 -4.87 -14.05 -4.58
N GLN A 97 -4.55 -12.79 -4.90
CA GLN A 97 -3.19 -12.37 -5.25
C GLN A 97 -2.17 -12.61 -4.13
N PHE A 98 -2.58 -12.48 -2.86
CA PHE A 98 -1.70 -12.69 -1.71
C PHE A 98 -1.71 -14.14 -1.20
N ALA A 99 -2.83 -14.83 -1.31
CA ALA A 99 -2.98 -16.21 -0.83
C ALA A 99 -2.49 -17.25 -1.84
N ARG A 100 -2.31 -16.88 -3.12
CA ARG A 100 -1.80 -17.81 -4.15
C ARG A 100 -0.42 -18.37 -3.81
N VAL A 101 -0.26 -19.66 -4.04
CA VAL A 101 0.98 -20.41 -3.84
C VAL A 101 1.72 -20.52 -5.18
N ARG A 102 2.98 -20.98 -5.18
CA ARG A 102 3.79 -21.12 -6.41
C ARG A 102 3.01 -21.92 -7.48
N ASN A 103 3.04 -21.42 -8.72
CA ASN A 103 2.44 -21.99 -9.93
C ASN A 103 0.91 -21.91 -10.07
N THR A 104 0.19 -21.21 -9.18
CA THR A 104 -1.25 -20.96 -9.37
C THR A 104 -1.50 -19.67 -10.17
N LEU A 105 -2.23 -19.79 -11.29
CA LEU A 105 -2.55 -18.68 -12.18
C LEU A 105 -3.77 -17.90 -11.69
N LEU A 106 -3.74 -16.57 -11.79
CA LEU A 106 -4.81 -15.68 -11.30
C LEU A 106 -5.77 -15.30 -12.44
N HIS A 107 -7.02 -15.73 -12.30
CA HIS A 107 -8.12 -15.44 -13.22
C HIS A 107 -9.15 -14.49 -12.56
N ILE A 108 -9.29 -13.26 -13.05
CA ILE A 108 -10.19 -12.26 -12.47
C ILE A 108 -11.51 -12.20 -13.25
N GLN A 109 -12.64 -12.14 -12.55
CA GLN A 109 -13.96 -11.94 -13.13
C GLN A 109 -14.40 -10.49 -12.91
N ASP A 110 -14.75 -9.76 -13.98
CA ASP A 110 -15.36 -8.42 -13.92
C ASP A 110 -16.81 -8.48 -14.44
N HIS A 111 -17.73 -8.71 -13.50
CA HIS A 111 -19.17 -8.79 -13.77
C HIS A 111 -19.87 -7.42 -13.81
N SER A 112 -19.16 -6.34 -13.45
CA SER A 112 -19.77 -5.03 -13.20
C SER A 112 -19.34 -3.94 -14.17
N ALA A 113 -18.52 -4.29 -15.17
CA ALA A 113 -17.79 -3.33 -16.00
C ALA A 113 -17.11 -2.25 -15.14
N ALA A 114 -16.49 -2.68 -14.03
CA ALA A 114 -16.08 -1.81 -12.93
C ALA A 114 -15.10 -0.71 -13.36
N PHE A 115 -14.37 -0.95 -14.45
CA PHE A 115 -13.36 -0.05 -14.98
C PHE A 115 -13.91 1.01 -15.93
N ALA A 116 -15.07 0.76 -16.54
CA ALA A 116 -15.85 1.73 -17.30
C ALA A 116 -16.62 2.71 -16.37
N ARG A 117 -16.78 2.37 -15.08
CA ARG A 117 -17.42 3.24 -14.09
C ARG A 117 -16.55 4.48 -13.74
N PRO A 118 -17.09 5.72 -13.81
CA PRO A 118 -16.47 6.90 -13.22
C PRO A 118 -16.42 6.78 -11.69
N ALA A 119 -15.31 7.20 -11.09
CA ALA A 119 -15.12 7.17 -9.64
C ALA A 119 -15.54 8.52 -9.03
N PHE A 120 -16.66 8.53 -8.30
CA PHE A 120 -17.32 9.75 -7.83
C PHE A 120 -16.83 10.18 -6.43
N GLY A 121 -15.99 9.38 -5.76
CA GLY A 121 -15.36 9.74 -4.48
C GLY A 121 -13.88 9.36 -4.35
N LEU A 122 -13.17 9.96 -3.40
CA LEU A 122 -11.75 9.68 -3.08
C LEU A 122 -11.50 8.19 -2.78
N LYS A 123 -12.38 7.55 -2.00
CA LYS A 123 -12.32 6.11 -1.70
C LYS A 123 -12.45 5.25 -2.95
N GLU A 124 -13.38 5.59 -3.84
CA GLU A 124 -13.63 4.85 -5.09
C GLU A 124 -12.48 5.05 -6.09
N ARG A 125 -11.92 6.27 -6.16
CA ARG A 125 -10.73 6.57 -6.96
C ARG A 125 -9.54 5.75 -6.47
N PHE A 126 -9.32 5.73 -5.16
CA PHE A 126 -8.28 4.91 -4.53
C PHE A 126 -8.47 3.42 -4.85
N LEU A 127 -9.65 2.87 -4.61
CA LEU A 127 -9.97 1.47 -4.93
C LEU A 127 -9.77 1.16 -6.42
N LYS A 128 -10.16 2.07 -7.33
CA LYS A 128 -9.94 1.96 -8.77
C LYS A 128 -8.45 1.95 -9.13
N TYR A 129 -7.62 2.81 -8.54
CA TYR A 129 -6.17 2.81 -8.78
C TYR A 129 -5.51 1.49 -8.34
N PHE A 130 -5.90 0.95 -7.19
CA PHE A 130 -5.37 -0.32 -6.69
C PHE A 130 -5.86 -1.52 -7.52
N SER A 131 -7.14 -1.53 -7.93
CA SER A 131 -7.67 -2.61 -8.77
C SER A 131 -7.06 -2.58 -10.18
N LEU A 132 -6.77 -1.39 -10.73
CA LEU A 132 -6.04 -1.22 -12.01
C LEU A 132 -4.65 -1.85 -11.95
N TRP A 133 -3.95 -1.71 -10.82
CA TRP A 133 -2.63 -2.32 -10.65
C TRP A 133 -2.71 -3.85 -10.70
N LEU A 134 -3.73 -4.41 -10.06
CA LEU A 134 -3.92 -5.85 -9.94
C LEU A 134 -4.40 -6.47 -11.26
N ILE A 135 -5.40 -5.86 -11.90
CA ILE A 135 -6.02 -6.42 -13.11
C ILE A 135 -5.05 -6.47 -14.30
N ARG A 136 -4.16 -5.48 -14.42
CA ARG A 136 -3.04 -5.48 -15.38
C ARG A 136 -2.03 -6.62 -15.17
N ARG A 137 -2.04 -7.23 -13.98
CA ARG A 137 -1.10 -8.30 -13.57
C ARG A 137 -1.75 -9.67 -13.49
N ALA A 138 -3.07 -9.75 -13.66
CA ALA A 138 -3.80 -10.99 -13.77
C ALA A 138 -3.30 -11.76 -15.00
N ASP A 139 -3.33 -13.08 -14.89
CA ASP A 139 -2.93 -13.96 -15.99
C ASP A 139 -4.02 -13.95 -17.07
N ARG A 140 -5.29 -13.92 -16.64
CA ARG A 140 -6.47 -13.66 -17.50
C ARG A 140 -7.58 -12.91 -16.77
N VAL A 141 -8.41 -12.22 -17.55
CA VAL A 141 -9.57 -11.47 -17.08
C VAL A 141 -10.78 -11.86 -17.92
N ARG A 142 -11.90 -12.14 -17.26
CA ARG A 142 -13.18 -12.39 -17.91
C ARG A 142 -14.14 -11.25 -17.63
N THR A 143 -14.84 -10.77 -18.63
CA THR A 143 -15.89 -9.76 -18.49
C THR A 143 -17.17 -10.24 -19.16
N VAL A 144 -18.30 -9.63 -18.83
CA VAL A 144 -19.62 -10.07 -19.28
C VAL A 144 -20.09 -9.40 -20.58
N SER A 145 -19.44 -8.32 -21.01
CA SER A 145 -19.92 -7.49 -22.11
C SER A 145 -18.77 -6.92 -22.94
N GLN A 146 -19.04 -6.60 -24.20
CA GLN A 146 -18.06 -5.96 -25.10
C GLN A 146 -17.64 -4.59 -24.57
N ARG A 147 -18.58 -3.82 -23.99
CA ARG A 147 -18.27 -2.56 -23.32
C ARG A 147 -17.30 -2.75 -22.14
N GLY A 148 -17.48 -3.83 -21.37
CA GLY A 148 -16.56 -4.22 -20.30
C GLY A 148 -15.15 -4.50 -20.82
N GLN A 149 -15.04 -5.21 -21.95
CA GLN A 149 -13.76 -5.48 -22.61
C GLN A 149 -13.07 -4.18 -23.04
N GLN A 150 -13.78 -3.25 -23.67
CA GLN A 150 -13.22 -1.97 -24.08
C GLN A 150 -12.68 -1.18 -22.88
N GLY A 151 -13.43 -1.14 -21.77
CA GLY A 151 -12.96 -0.51 -20.53
C GLY A 151 -11.72 -1.17 -19.92
N LEU A 152 -11.54 -2.48 -20.10
CA LEU A 152 -10.32 -3.20 -19.68
C LEU A 152 -9.13 -2.92 -20.59
N ILE A 153 -9.35 -2.77 -21.91
CA ILE A 153 -8.31 -2.39 -22.87
C ILE A 153 -7.81 -0.97 -22.57
N GLU A 154 -8.72 -0.02 -22.35
CA GLU A 154 -8.40 1.36 -21.94
C GLU A 154 -7.69 1.39 -20.58
N ALA A 155 -8.06 0.46 -19.69
CA ALA A 155 -7.36 0.25 -18.44
C ALA A 155 -5.95 -0.34 -18.62
N GLY A 156 -5.51 -0.72 -19.82
CA GLY A 156 -4.17 -1.24 -20.12
C GLY A 156 -4.01 -2.73 -19.91
N VAL A 157 -5.10 -3.50 -19.95
CA VAL A 157 -5.06 -4.97 -20.02
C VAL A 157 -4.87 -5.38 -21.47
N ASP A 158 -3.97 -6.34 -21.70
CA ASP A 158 -3.71 -6.92 -23.01
C ASP A 158 -4.98 -7.60 -23.56
N PRO A 159 -5.48 -7.22 -24.75
CA PRO A 159 -6.69 -7.80 -25.35
C PRO A 159 -6.68 -9.33 -25.43
N GLN A 160 -5.51 -9.96 -25.61
CA GLN A 160 -5.39 -11.42 -25.71
C GLN A 160 -5.66 -12.15 -24.37
N ARG A 161 -5.72 -11.40 -23.28
CA ARG A 161 -5.98 -11.90 -21.91
C ARG A 161 -7.40 -11.64 -21.45
N ILE A 162 -8.23 -11.02 -22.30
CA ILE A 162 -9.61 -10.67 -21.98
C ILE A 162 -10.54 -11.64 -22.71
N ASP A 163 -11.36 -12.37 -21.96
CA ASP A 163 -12.45 -13.17 -22.53
C ASP A 163 -13.80 -12.49 -22.22
N VAL A 164 -14.64 -12.32 -23.25
CA VAL A 164 -16.03 -11.84 -23.08
C VAL A 164 -16.94 -13.06 -22.99
N VAL A 165 -17.56 -13.25 -21.83
CA VAL A 165 -18.47 -14.38 -21.56
C VAL A 165 -19.75 -13.84 -20.92
N PRO A 166 -20.82 -13.67 -21.71
CA PRO A 166 -22.13 -13.28 -21.24
C PRO A 166 -22.69 -14.19 -20.14
N VAL A 167 -23.55 -13.64 -19.28
CA VAL A 167 -24.21 -14.42 -18.23
C VAL A 167 -25.48 -15.05 -18.79
N TRP A 168 -25.53 -16.39 -18.78
CA TRP A 168 -26.76 -17.09 -19.10
C TRP A 168 -27.88 -16.75 -18.11
N THR A 169 -29.06 -16.45 -18.64
CA THR A 169 -30.29 -16.19 -17.91
C THR A 169 -31.33 -17.17 -18.41
N ASP A 170 -31.89 -17.99 -17.52
CA ASP A 170 -32.96 -18.91 -17.89
C ASP A 170 -34.25 -18.13 -18.17
N ILE A 171 -34.69 -18.17 -19.43
CA ILE A 171 -35.90 -17.51 -19.91
C ILE A 171 -36.96 -18.50 -20.39
N SER A 172 -36.70 -19.81 -20.32
CA SER A 172 -37.58 -20.83 -20.92
C SER A 172 -39.00 -20.76 -20.35
N ARG A 173 -39.14 -20.48 -19.05
CA ARG A 173 -40.44 -20.30 -18.39
C ARG A 173 -41.17 -19.03 -18.83
N LEU A 174 -40.45 -17.94 -19.09
CA LEU A 174 -41.03 -16.67 -19.50
C LEU A 174 -41.51 -16.73 -20.96
N LEU A 175 -40.79 -17.49 -21.79
CA LEU A 175 -41.16 -17.72 -23.20
C LEU A 175 -42.42 -18.57 -23.39
N VAL A 176 -42.97 -19.22 -22.36
CA VAL A 176 -44.24 -19.96 -22.47
C VAL A 176 -45.42 -19.22 -21.85
N LEU A 177 -45.19 -18.07 -21.20
CA LEU A 177 -46.26 -17.22 -20.68
C LEU A 177 -46.95 -16.45 -21.82
N PRO A 178 -48.24 -16.13 -21.67
CA PRO A 178 -48.94 -15.26 -22.61
C PRO A 178 -48.28 -13.87 -22.64
N MET A 179 -48.29 -13.24 -23.83
CA MET A 179 -47.82 -11.87 -23.97
C MET A 179 -48.68 -10.91 -23.13
N PRO A 180 -48.09 -9.86 -22.57
CA PRO A 180 -48.83 -8.78 -21.92
C PRO A 180 -49.83 -8.13 -22.88
N THR A 181 -50.99 -7.72 -22.38
CA THR A 181 -52.03 -7.07 -23.19
C THR A 181 -51.75 -5.59 -23.49
N LEU A 182 -50.79 -4.97 -22.78
CA LEU A 182 -50.34 -3.59 -22.98
C LEU A 182 -51.42 -2.51 -22.75
N THR A 183 -52.41 -2.79 -21.90
CA THR A 183 -53.64 -1.97 -21.71
C THR A 183 -53.73 -1.21 -20.39
N GLY A 184 -52.87 -1.48 -19.40
CA GLY A 184 -53.04 -1.02 -18.01
C GLY A 184 -52.22 0.19 -17.55
N ALA A 185 -51.37 0.76 -18.43
CA ALA A 185 -50.36 1.77 -18.11
C ALA A 185 -49.46 1.41 -16.88
N GLN A 186 -49.09 0.15 -16.74
CA GLN A 186 -48.25 -0.39 -15.66
C GLN A 186 -46.76 -0.36 -16.05
N LEU A 187 -45.99 0.47 -15.36
CA LEU A 187 -44.54 0.50 -15.47
C LEU A 187 -43.91 -0.43 -14.44
N LEU A 188 -42.86 -1.16 -14.83
CA LEU A 188 -42.13 -2.08 -13.96
C LEU A 188 -40.64 -1.78 -13.93
N CYS A 189 -40.05 -1.81 -12.73
CA CYS A 189 -38.61 -1.83 -12.53
C CYS A 189 -38.25 -2.94 -11.55
N VAL A 190 -37.36 -3.86 -11.95
CA VAL A 190 -36.86 -4.95 -11.10
C VAL A 190 -35.38 -4.74 -10.83
N ALA A 191 -35.03 -4.27 -9.64
CA ALA A 191 -33.64 -3.94 -9.29
C ALA A 191 -33.39 -3.86 -7.78
N ARG A 192 -32.13 -4.08 -7.36
CA ARG A 192 -31.67 -3.76 -6.00
C ARG A 192 -31.75 -2.24 -5.76
N LEU A 193 -32.37 -1.81 -4.66
CA LEU A 193 -32.56 -0.39 -4.31
C LEU A 193 -31.23 0.24 -3.86
N SER A 194 -30.40 0.59 -4.83
CA SER A 194 -29.04 1.10 -4.67
C SER A 194 -28.78 2.23 -5.65
N ARG A 195 -27.88 3.16 -5.30
CA ARG A 195 -27.65 4.39 -6.06
C ARG A 195 -27.26 4.15 -7.53
N GLU A 196 -26.51 3.08 -7.81
CA GLU A 196 -26.12 2.71 -9.17
C GLU A 196 -27.29 2.32 -10.08
N LYS A 197 -28.43 1.88 -9.51
CA LYS A 197 -29.61 1.47 -10.27
C LYS A 197 -30.50 2.63 -10.73
N GLY A 198 -30.26 3.85 -10.26
CA GLY A 198 -30.89 5.06 -10.81
C GLY A 198 -32.39 5.19 -10.59
N ILE A 199 -32.95 4.51 -9.59
CA ILE A 199 -34.40 4.54 -9.32
C ILE A 199 -34.87 5.95 -8.92
N ASP A 200 -34.00 6.75 -8.32
CA ASP A 200 -34.25 8.16 -8.04
C ASP A 200 -34.50 9.00 -9.30
N ILE A 201 -33.86 8.64 -10.43
CA ILE A 201 -34.10 9.26 -11.74
C ILE A 201 -35.42 8.79 -12.34
N LEU A 202 -35.76 7.51 -12.17
CA LEU A 202 -37.06 6.98 -12.60
C LEU A 202 -38.22 7.63 -11.84
N LEU A 203 -38.07 7.90 -10.54
CA LEU A 203 -39.09 8.63 -9.78
C LEU A 203 -39.28 10.06 -10.29
N GLN A 204 -38.19 10.74 -10.68
CA GLN A 204 -38.26 12.08 -11.29
C GLN A 204 -38.97 12.02 -12.64
N ALA A 205 -38.59 11.08 -13.51
CA ALA A 205 -39.24 10.87 -14.79
C ALA A 205 -40.74 10.56 -14.62
N PHE A 206 -41.09 9.70 -13.66
CA PHE A 206 -42.49 9.33 -13.40
C PHE A 206 -43.33 10.49 -12.88
N ALA A 207 -42.75 11.39 -12.08
CA ALA A 207 -43.42 12.62 -11.65
C ALA A 207 -43.74 13.55 -12.82
N GLU A 208 -42.85 13.61 -13.82
CA GLU A 208 -43.05 14.37 -15.05
C GLU A 208 -44.18 13.78 -15.90
N ILE A 209 -44.19 12.45 -16.09
CA ILE A 209 -45.28 11.74 -16.80
C ILE A 209 -46.66 12.06 -16.21
N ARG A 210 -46.75 12.07 -14.88
CA ARG A 210 -47.98 12.43 -14.19
C ARG A 210 -48.38 13.89 -14.45
N SER A 211 -47.42 14.80 -14.52
CA SER A 211 -47.68 16.22 -14.78
C SER A 211 -48.27 16.47 -16.18
N HIS A 212 -48.01 15.56 -17.12
CA HIS A 212 -48.62 15.54 -18.45
C HIS A 212 -50.00 14.84 -18.49
N HIS A 213 -50.63 14.61 -17.33
CA HIS A 213 -51.95 13.99 -17.19
C HIS A 213 -52.08 12.54 -17.71
N VAL A 214 -50.98 11.80 -17.77
CA VAL A 214 -51.01 10.35 -18.09
C VAL A 214 -51.23 9.54 -16.81
N GLU A 215 -52.34 8.82 -16.72
CA GLU A 215 -52.64 7.95 -15.58
C GLU A 215 -51.88 6.62 -15.70
N ALA A 216 -50.70 6.55 -15.07
CA ALA A 216 -49.87 5.36 -15.01
C ALA A 216 -49.59 4.93 -13.56
N ARG A 217 -49.18 3.68 -13.36
CA ARG A 217 -48.69 3.16 -12.08
C ARG A 217 -47.29 2.62 -12.23
N LEU A 218 -46.46 2.78 -11.21
CA LEU A 218 -45.08 2.29 -11.19
C LEU A 218 -44.90 1.24 -10.11
N THR A 219 -44.56 0.02 -10.51
CA THR A 219 -44.21 -1.08 -9.62
C THR A 219 -42.70 -1.24 -9.55
N ILE A 220 -42.13 -1.18 -8.35
CA ILE A 220 -40.70 -1.38 -8.09
C ILE A 220 -40.53 -2.66 -7.26
N VAL A 221 -39.91 -3.66 -7.87
CA VAL A 221 -39.63 -4.96 -7.24
C VAL A 221 -38.14 -5.03 -6.88
N GLY A 222 -37.87 -5.24 -5.60
CA GLY A 222 -36.53 -5.30 -5.03
C GLY A 222 -36.41 -4.59 -3.69
N ASP A 223 -35.26 -4.76 -3.04
CA ASP A 223 -34.94 -4.11 -1.77
C ASP A 223 -33.49 -3.62 -1.77
N GLY A 224 -33.12 -2.78 -0.82
CA GLY A 224 -31.77 -2.25 -0.69
C GLY A 224 -31.63 -1.02 0.20
N PRO A 225 -30.39 -0.55 0.38
CA PRO A 225 -30.06 0.53 1.31
C PRO A 225 -30.76 1.86 1.00
N GLU A 226 -31.14 2.12 -0.25
CA GLU A 226 -31.78 3.37 -0.65
C GLU A 226 -33.31 3.37 -0.47
N ARG A 227 -33.93 2.26 -0.03
CA ARG A 227 -35.39 2.13 0.05
C ARG A 227 -36.07 3.33 0.73
N LYS A 228 -35.66 3.66 1.95
CA LYS A 228 -36.24 4.77 2.72
C LYS A 228 -36.08 6.12 2.03
N ASN A 229 -34.93 6.36 1.37
CA ASN A 229 -34.69 7.60 0.65
C ASN A 229 -35.60 7.72 -0.58
N LEU A 230 -35.81 6.62 -1.30
CA LEU A 230 -36.66 6.55 -2.49
C LEU A 230 -38.14 6.73 -2.14
N GLU A 231 -38.61 6.09 -1.07
CA GLU A 231 -39.98 6.26 -0.55
C GLU A 231 -40.24 7.74 -0.15
N GLN A 232 -39.30 8.37 0.55
CA GLN A 232 -39.38 9.80 0.87
C GLN A 232 -39.34 10.69 -0.37
N GLN A 233 -38.54 10.34 -1.38
CA GLN A 233 -38.51 11.07 -2.64
C GLN A 233 -39.85 10.99 -3.37
N ALA A 234 -40.47 9.81 -3.42
CA ALA A 234 -41.79 9.63 -4.01
C ALA A 234 -42.86 10.47 -3.30
N GLN A 235 -42.78 10.61 -1.98
CA GLN A 235 -43.64 11.51 -1.19
C GLN A 235 -43.39 12.99 -1.57
N ARG A 236 -42.14 13.44 -1.63
CA ARG A 236 -41.80 14.84 -1.99
C ARG A 236 -42.22 15.19 -3.42
N LEU A 237 -42.18 14.23 -4.33
CA LEU A 237 -42.64 14.37 -5.71
C LEU A 237 -44.17 14.19 -5.85
N ASN A 238 -44.89 14.01 -4.73
CA ASN A 238 -46.33 13.78 -4.67
C ASN A 238 -46.85 12.54 -5.41
N ILE A 239 -45.98 11.63 -5.87
CA ILE A 239 -46.34 10.43 -6.66
C ILE A 239 -46.54 9.17 -5.81
N ALA A 240 -46.40 9.25 -4.49
CA ALA A 240 -46.40 8.09 -3.60
C ALA A 240 -47.65 7.18 -3.72
N SER A 241 -48.83 7.73 -4.06
CA SER A 241 -50.05 6.94 -4.25
C SER A 241 -50.07 6.09 -5.53
N GLN A 242 -49.12 6.31 -6.45
CA GLN A 242 -49.02 5.64 -7.74
C GLN A 242 -47.74 4.80 -7.88
N VAL A 243 -46.88 4.81 -6.86
CA VAL A 243 -45.63 4.04 -6.83
C VAL A 243 -45.72 2.97 -5.75
N GLU A 244 -45.61 1.70 -6.17
CA GLU A 244 -45.63 0.56 -5.26
C GLU A 244 -44.21 -0.02 -5.08
N PHE A 245 -43.71 0.00 -3.85
CA PHE A 245 -42.45 -0.65 -3.46
C PHE A 245 -42.71 -2.03 -2.87
N VAL A 246 -42.70 -3.05 -3.72
CA VAL A 246 -43.15 -4.40 -3.37
C VAL A 246 -42.16 -5.16 -2.48
N GLY A 247 -40.87 -4.78 -2.51
CA GLY A 247 -39.80 -5.49 -1.81
C GLY A 247 -39.19 -6.61 -2.65
N TYR A 248 -38.27 -7.38 -2.04
CA TYR A 248 -37.55 -8.45 -2.74
C TYR A 248 -38.45 -9.66 -3.02
N HIS A 249 -38.46 -10.11 -4.27
CA HIS A 249 -39.08 -11.34 -4.71
C HIS A 249 -38.06 -12.25 -5.40
N GLN A 250 -38.08 -13.54 -5.06
CA GLN A 250 -37.19 -14.54 -5.65
C GLN A 250 -37.59 -14.87 -7.10
N ASP A 251 -38.89 -14.89 -7.39
CA ASP A 251 -39.45 -15.11 -8.72
C ASP A 251 -40.29 -13.89 -9.14
N PRO A 252 -39.74 -13.00 -9.99
CA PRO A 252 -40.45 -11.82 -10.46
C PRO A 252 -41.37 -12.08 -11.67
N ALA A 253 -41.51 -13.32 -12.17
CA ALA A 253 -42.25 -13.63 -13.40
C ALA A 253 -43.67 -13.04 -13.45
N ARG A 254 -44.40 -13.10 -12.33
CA ARG A 254 -45.75 -12.53 -12.22
C ARG A 254 -45.81 -11.02 -12.49
N PHE A 255 -44.77 -10.28 -12.12
CA PHE A 255 -44.73 -8.84 -12.32
C PHE A 255 -44.46 -8.52 -13.79
N TYR A 256 -43.61 -9.30 -14.45
CA TYR A 256 -43.39 -9.15 -15.89
C TYR A 256 -44.68 -9.37 -16.69
N ALA A 257 -45.49 -10.37 -16.31
CA ALA A 257 -46.76 -10.65 -16.98
C ALA A 257 -47.84 -9.57 -16.77
N GLN A 258 -47.75 -8.78 -15.69
CA GLN A 258 -48.72 -7.73 -15.34
C GLN A 258 -48.32 -6.33 -15.79
N ALA A 259 -47.07 -6.15 -16.22
CA ALA A 259 -46.55 -4.87 -16.67
C ALA A 259 -46.89 -4.60 -18.13
N ASP A 260 -46.86 -3.33 -18.51
CA ASP A 260 -46.97 -2.90 -19.90
C ASP A 260 -45.64 -2.34 -20.44
N ILE A 261 -44.80 -1.78 -19.58
CA ILE A 261 -43.46 -1.27 -19.97
C ILE A 261 -42.46 -1.61 -18.87
N TYR A 262 -41.29 -2.12 -19.28
CA TYR A 262 -40.18 -2.33 -18.36
C TYR A 262 -39.16 -1.19 -18.46
N VAL A 263 -38.73 -0.66 -17.31
CA VAL A 263 -37.78 0.46 -17.25
C VAL A 263 -36.54 0.12 -16.43
N GLN A 264 -35.36 0.28 -17.04
CA GLN A 264 -34.05 0.09 -16.40
C GLN A 264 -33.26 1.41 -16.39
N PRO A 265 -33.41 2.27 -15.36
CA PRO A 265 -32.86 3.63 -15.33
C PRO A 265 -31.40 3.70 -14.83
N SER A 266 -30.63 2.63 -15.02
CA SER A 266 -29.36 2.43 -14.31
C SER A 266 -28.30 3.46 -14.68
N ARG A 267 -27.53 3.92 -13.68
CA ARG A 267 -26.29 4.68 -13.91
C ARG A 267 -25.14 3.76 -14.32
N PHE A 268 -25.15 2.52 -13.80
CA PHE A 268 -24.18 1.48 -14.11
C PHE A 268 -24.86 0.12 -14.13
N GLU A 269 -24.50 -0.70 -15.10
CA GLU A 269 -24.99 -2.07 -15.24
C GLU A 269 -23.87 -2.99 -15.73
N GLY A 270 -23.94 -4.27 -15.33
CA GLY A 270 -23.06 -5.32 -15.85
C GLY A 270 -23.68 -6.00 -17.07
N TRP A 271 -24.53 -7.00 -16.80
CA TRP A 271 -25.26 -7.79 -17.80
C TRP A 271 -26.80 -7.63 -17.76
N GLY A 272 -27.38 -6.97 -16.75
CA GLY A 272 -28.81 -6.60 -16.79
C GLY A 272 -29.80 -7.77 -16.92
N ARG A 273 -29.68 -8.83 -16.10
CA ARG A 273 -30.54 -10.03 -16.17
C ARG A 273 -32.04 -9.74 -16.17
N SER A 274 -32.49 -8.77 -15.36
CA SER A 274 -33.90 -8.39 -15.29
C SER A 274 -34.43 -7.76 -16.59
N VAL A 275 -33.56 -7.17 -17.42
CA VAL A 275 -33.91 -6.68 -18.77
C VAL A 275 -34.16 -7.87 -19.70
N ILE A 276 -33.32 -8.91 -19.62
CA ILE A 276 -33.48 -10.14 -20.42
C ILE A 276 -34.77 -10.86 -20.05
N GLU A 277 -35.05 -10.97 -18.75
CA GLU A 277 -36.30 -11.57 -18.24
C GLU A 277 -37.53 -10.77 -18.69
N ALA A 278 -37.49 -9.43 -18.63
CA ALA A 278 -38.56 -8.57 -19.13
C ALA A 278 -38.78 -8.71 -20.64
N ALA A 279 -37.70 -8.69 -21.43
CA ALA A 279 -37.74 -8.83 -22.88
C ALA A 279 -38.27 -10.21 -23.29
N ALA A 280 -37.87 -11.29 -22.59
CA ALA A 280 -38.39 -12.63 -22.84
C ALA A 280 -39.89 -12.76 -22.55
N SER A 281 -40.41 -11.94 -21.63
CA SER A 281 -41.84 -11.83 -21.34
C SER A 281 -42.57 -10.98 -22.38
N GLY A 282 -41.88 -10.40 -23.37
CA GLY A 282 -42.47 -9.60 -24.43
C GLY A 282 -42.78 -8.15 -24.05
N LEU A 283 -42.17 -7.63 -22.98
CA LEU A 283 -42.36 -6.23 -22.60
C LEU A 283 -41.54 -5.31 -23.50
N PRO A 284 -42.10 -4.15 -23.92
CA PRO A 284 -41.29 -3.07 -24.46
C PRO A 284 -40.33 -2.56 -23.37
N ILE A 285 -39.06 -2.42 -23.75
CA ILE A 285 -37.96 -2.08 -22.85
C ILE A 285 -37.56 -0.62 -23.04
N VAL A 286 -37.48 0.14 -21.95
CA VAL A 286 -36.77 1.42 -21.89
C VAL A 286 -35.58 1.27 -20.95
N MET A 287 -34.36 1.48 -21.44
CA MET A 287 -33.16 1.38 -20.61
C MET A 287 -32.15 2.47 -20.90
N THR A 288 -31.23 2.71 -19.97
CA THR A 288 -30.13 3.67 -20.17
C THR A 288 -28.95 3.05 -20.94
N ASP A 289 -28.16 3.86 -21.64
CA ASP A 289 -26.99 3.43 -22.42
C ASP A 289 -25.78 3.06 -21.53
N VAL A 290 -25.92 2.01 -20.74
CA VAL A 290 -24.90 1.53 -19.79
C VAL A 290 -24.72 0.02 -19.88
N GLY A 291 -23.56 -0.49 -19.43
CA GLY A 291 -23.30 -1.94 -19.39
C GLY A 291 -23.48 -2.62 -20.75
N CYS A 292 -24.38 -3.59 -20.80
CA CYS A 292 -24.74 -4.41 -21.96
C CYS A 292 -25.93 -3.88 -22.79
N ALA A 293 -26.37 -2.63 -22.60
CA ALA A 293 -27.60 -2.11 -23.24
C ALA A 293 -27.71 -2.42 -24.75
N LYS A 294 -26.67 -2.07 -25.52
CA LYS A 294 -26.61 -2.28 -26.98
C LYS A 294 -26.36 -3.74 -27.40
N GLU A 295 -26.05 -4.61 -26.44
CA GLU A 295 -25.85 -6.04 -26.66
C GLU A 295 -27.14 -6.84 -26.42
N ILE A 296 -28.05 -6.31 -25.60
CA ILE A 296 -29.35 -6.94 -25.29
C ILE A 296 -30.47 -6.33 -26.13
N ILE A 297 -30.44 -5.01 -26.35
CA ILE A 297 -31.48 -4.23 -27.00
C ILE A 297 -30.89 -3.44 -28.19
N GLN A 298 -31.63 -3.42 -29.29
CA GLN A 298 -31.34 -2.61 -30.47
C GLN A 298 -32.30 -1.43 -30.50
N HIS A 299 -31.76 -0.21 -30.38
CA HIS A 299 -32.56 1.01 -30.28
C HIS A 299 -33.53 1.17 -31.47
N GLU A 300 -34.80 1.52 -31.19
CA GLU A 300 -35.93 1.67 -32.13
C GLU A 300 -36.39 0.37 -32.81
N GLN A 301 -35.71 -0.75 -32.56
CA GLN A 301 -36.01 -2.05 -33.14
C GLN A 301 -36.58 -3.02 -32.09
N SER A 302 -35.88 -3.21 -30.99
CA SER A 302 -36.26 -4.13 -29.89
C SER A 302 -36.36 -3.45 -28.53
N GLY A 303 -36.31 -2.13 -28.49
CA GLY A 303 -36.50 -1.31 -27.30
C GLY A 303 -35.95 0.10 -27.50
N LEU A 304 -36.07 0.94 -26.47
CA LEU A 304 -35.62 2.32 -26.49
C LEU A 304 -34.46 2.52 -25.50
N ILE A 305 -33.41 3.21 -25.95
CA ILE A 305 -32.20 3.45 -25.18
C ILE A 305 -32.06 4.96 -25.00
N VAL A 306 -31.89 5.40 -23.75
CA VAL A 306 -31.73 6.81 -23.37
C VAL A 306 -30.40 7.07 -22.66
N SER A 307 -30.00 8.33 -22.56
CA SER A 307 -28.80 8.71 -21.82
C SER A 307 -28.97 8.47 -20.32
N PRO A 308 -27.95 7.96 -19.60
CA PRO A 308 -28.05 7.75 -18.15
C PRO A 308 -28.14 9.07 -17.38
N GLY A 309 -29.07 9.14 -16.43
CA GLY A 309 -29.26 10.31 -15.56
C GLY A 309 -30.14 11.42 -16.13
N ASP A 310 -30.68 11.25 -17.34
CA ASP A 310 -31.60 12.18 -17.97
C ASP A 310 -33.05 11.79 -17.68
N ALA A 311 -33.65 12.38 -16.64
CA ALA A 311 -35.02 12.10 -16.24
C ALA A 311 -36.04 12.53 -17.31
N HIS A 312 -35.78 13.64 -18.01
CA HIS A 312 -36.68 14.20 -19.01
C HIS A 312 -36.74 13.33 -20.27
N SER A 313 -35.58 12.94 -20.80
CA SER A 313 -35.51 11.99 -21.92
C SER A 313 -36.14 10.64 -21.57
N LEU A 314 -35.97 10.18 -20.33
CA LEU A 314 -36.60 8.96 -19.84
C LEU A 314 -38.13 9.09 -19.79
N ALA A 315 -38.66 10.20 -19.27
CA ALA A 315 -40.10 10.48 -19.22
C ALA A 315 -40.74 10.50 -20.62
N ASN A 316 -40.21 11.31 -21.53
CA ASN A 316 -40.70 11.42 -22.91
C ASN A 316 -40.70 10.07 -23.64
N THR A 317 -39.68 9.24 -23.39
CA THR A 317 -39.56 7.91 -24.01
C THR A 317 -40.61 6.94 -23.48
N ILE A 318 -40.89 6.98 -22.17
CA ILE A 318 -41.94 6.17 -21.55
C ILE A 318 -43.32 6.64 -22.04
N GLU A 319 -43.57 7.95 -22.10
CA GLU A 319 -44.81 8.52 -22.61
C GLU A 319 -45.10 8.10 -24.04
N ARG A 320 -44.09 8.14 -24.91
CA ARG A 320 -44.21 7.68 -26.29
C ARG A 320 -44.75 6.25 -26.37
N LEU A 321 -44.30 5.34 -25.49
CA LEU A 321 -44.77 3.96 -25.45
C LEU A 321 -46.16 3.82 -24.79
N LEU A 322 -46.50 4.70 -23.85
CA LEU A 322 -47.84 4.75 -23.24
C LEU A 322 -48.90 5.26 -24.24
N ILE A 323 -48.51 6.13 -25.17
CA ILE A 323 -49.38 6.70 -26.20
C ILE A 323 -49.44 5.79 -27.44
N ASP A 324 -48.28 5.40 -27.99
CA ASP A 324 -48.18 4.56 -29.18
C ASP A 324 -48.10 3.07 -28.81
N ARG A 325 -49.28 2.47 -28.60
CA ARG A 325 -49.40 1.06 -28.20
C ARG A 325 -48.98 0.09 -29.30
N LEU A 326 -49.10 0.48 -30.57
CA LEU A 326 -48.63 -0.34 -31.70
C LEU A 326 -47.11 -0.41 -31.71
N LEU A 327 -46.44 0.72 -31.49
CA LEU A 327 -45.00 0.75 -31.29
C LEU A 327 -44.59 -0.09 -30.08
N ALA A 328 -45.27 0.04 -28.96
CA ALA A 328 -44.99 -0.72 -27.75
C ALA A 328 -45.09 -2.24 -27.99
N GLY A 329 -46.16 -2.71 -28.64
CA GLY A 329 -46.34 -4.12 -29.02
C GLY A 329 -45.23 -4.63 -29.95
N ARG A 330 -44.93 -3.88 -31.01
CA ARG A 330 -43.86 -4.20 -31.97
C ARG A 330 -42.50 -4.33 -31.28
N LEU A 331 -42.15 -3.36 -30.43
CA LEU A 331 -40.88 -3.37 -29.72
C LEU A 331 -40.79 -4.53 -28.72
N GLY A 332 -41.89 -4.84 -28.01
CA GLY A 332 -41.94 -5.97 -27.08
C GLY A 332 -41.80 -7.33 -27.76
N GLU A 333 -42.47 -7.54 -28.89
CA GLU A 333 -42.33 -8.74 -29.71
C GLU A 333 -40.89 -8.89 -30.23
N GLN A 334 -40.31 -7.82 -30.78
CA GLN A 334 -38.95 -7.84 -31.28
C GLN A 334 -37.92 -8.01 -30.15
N ALA A 335 -38.18 -7.48 -28.95
CA ALA A 335 -37.38 -7.73 -27.74
C ALA A 335 -37.34 -9.22 -27.41
N ARG A 336 -38.51 -9.87 -27.41
CA ARG A 336 -38.66 -11.30 -27.15
C ARG A 336 -37.90 -12.17 -28.15
N ILE A 337 -37.90 -11.79 -29.43
CA ILE A 337 -37.12 -12.46 -30.48
C ILE A 337 -35.62 -12.24 -30.27
N THR A 338 -35.21 -11.00 -29.99
CA THR A 338 -33.80 -10.61 -29.85
C THR A 338 -33.12 -11.38 -28.72
N VAL A 339 -33.77 -11.52 -27.56
CA VAL A 339 -33.16 -12.20 -26.41
C VAL A 339 -33.04 -13.72 -26.56
N GLN A 340 -33.80 -14.34 -27.47
CA GLN A 340 -33.65 -15.77 -27.78
C GLN A 340 -32.35 -16.07 -28.52
N ALA A 341 -31.78 -15.09 -29.22
CA ALA A 341 -30.47 -15.22 -29.88
C ALA A 341 -29.27 -15.06 -28.91
N LEU A 342 -29.52 -14.70 -27.64
CA LEU A 342 -28.46 -14.62 -26.64
C LEU A 342 -27.89 -16.01 -26.31
N PRO A 343 -26.65 -16.09 -25.80
CA PRO A 343 -26.02 -17.36 -25.49
C PRO A 343 -26.86 -18.23 -24.55
N ASN A 344 -27.16 -19.44 -25.00
CA ASN A 344 -27.82 -20.46 -24.19
C ASN A 344 -26.90 -20.99 -23.07
N GLN A 345 -27.46 -21.83 -22.20
CA GLN A 345 -26.76 -22.39 -21.05
C GLN A 345 -25.43 -23.06 -21.44
N SER A 346 -25.46 -23.90 -22.48
CA SER A 346 -24.29 -24.64 -22.99
C SER A 346 -23.19 -23.70 -23.47
N ALA A 347 -23.54 -22.66 -24.23
CA ALA A 347 -22.59 -21.67 -24.72
C ALA A 347 -21.93 -20.88 -23.58
N ALA A 348 -22.70 -20.49 -22.55
CA ALA A 348 -22.15 -19.80 -21.39
C ALA A 348 -21.21 -20.71 -20.58
N ILE A 349 -21.58 -21.97 -20.34
CA ILE A 349 -20.74 -22.95 -19.65
C ILE A 349 -19.43 -23.16 -20.42
N GLU A 350 -19.51 -23.36 -21.73
CA GLU A 350 -18.34 -23.58 -22.57
C GLU A 350 -17.43 -22.34 -22.59
N GLY A 351 -18.00 -21.14 -22.66
CA GLY A 351 -17.25 -19.89 -22.55
C GLY A 351 -16.50 -19.76 -21.22
N VAL A 352 -17.13 -20.12 -20.09
CA VAL A 352 -16.48 -20.17 -18.77
C VAL A 352 -15.31 -21.16 -18.78
N ARG A 353 -15.55 -22.39 -19.24
CA ARG A 353 -14.53 -23.45 -19.25
C ARG A 353 -13.36 -23.12 -20.16
N THR A 354 -13.64 -22.61 -21.35
CA THR A 354 -12.61 -22.15 -22.30
C THR A 354 -11.75 -21.05 -21.68
N SER A 355 -12.34 -20.07 -21.00
CA SER A 355 -11.58 -19.00 -20.33
C SER A 355 -10.67 -19.54 -19.23
N LEU A 356 -11.16 -20.48 -18.40
CA LEU A 356 -10.36 -21.15 -17.36
C LEU A 356 -9.26 -22.04 -17.94
N ASN A 357 -9.56 -22.81 -18.98
CA ASN A 357 -8.58 -23.68 -19.65
C ASN A 357 -7.45 -22.86 -20.27
N LYS A 358 -7.77 -21.77 -20.97
CA LYS A 358 -6.76 -20.85 -21.49
C LYS A 358 -5.95 -20.19 -20.36
N ALA A 359 -6.55 -19.95 -19.19
CA ALA A 359 -5.82 -19.46 -18.03
C ALA A 359 -4.83 -20.51 -17.52
N SER A 360 -5.19 -21.79 -17.45
CA SER A 360 -4.32 -22.87 -16.94
C SER A 360 -3.07 -23.16 -17.79
N HIS A 361 -3.03 -22.75 -19.06
CA HIS A 361 -1.90 -22.98 -19.98
C HIS A 361 -1.01 -21.74 -20.20
N GLY A 362 -1.24 -20.65 -19.46
CA GLY A 362 -0.44 -19.42 -19.58
C GLY A 362 0.98 -19.56 -19.02
N PRO A 363 1.97 -18.79 -19.52
CA PRO A 363 3.32 -18.80 -18.97
C PRO A 363 3.29 -18.38 -17.50
N VAL A 364 3.69 -19.29 -16.60
CA VAL A 364 3.81 -19.02 -15.17
C VAL A 364 4.87 -17.95 -14.95
N GLN A 365 4.45 -16.69 -14.80
CA GLN A 365 5.38 -15.66 -14.35
C GLN A 365 5.81 -15.99 -12.92
N GLU A 366 7.11 -16.15 -12.71
CA GLU A 366 7.75 -16.47 -11.43
C GLU A 366 7.61 -15.32 -10.41
N LYS A 367 6.38 -15.00 -10.01
CA LYS A 367 6.02 -13.87 -9.13
C LYS A 367 5.96 -14.28 -7.65
N GLY A 368 6.13 -15.57 -7.34
CA GLY A 368 5.98 -16.13 -5.98
C GLY A 368 7.03 -15.67 -4.95
N SER A 369 8.10 -14.99 -5.36
CA SER A 369 9.22 -14.63 -4.47
C SER A 369 9.06 -13.29 -3.73
N ILE A 370 8.33 -12.31 -4.28
CA ILE A 370 8.33 -10.93 -3.75
C ILE A 370 7.38 -10.80 -2.55
N TRP A 371 6.21 -11.44 -2.59
CA TRP A 371 5.25 -11.38 -1.48
C TRP A 371 5.61 -12.31 -0.33
N ALA A 372 6.35 -13.40 -0.59
CA ALA A 372 6.95 -14.20 0.48
C ALA A 372 7.93 -13.37 1.31
N LEU A 373 8.70 -12.48 0.66
CA LEU A 373 9.60 -11.55 1.34
C LEU A 373 8.84 -10.51 2.17
N PHE A 374 7.77 -9.92 1.63
CA PHE A 374 6.88 -9.04 2.41
C PHE A 374 6.27 -9.79 3.61
N GLY A 375 5.72 -10.97 3.37
CA GLY A 375 5.10 -11.80 4.41
C GLY A 375 6.07 -12.17 5.52
N ALA A 376 7.31 -12.53 5.18
CA ALA A 376 8.36 -12.80 6.17
C ALA A 376 8.76 -11.53 6.94
N ALA A 377 8.96 -10.41 6.25
CA ALA A 377 9.27 -9.12 6.86
C ALA A 377 8.17 -8.69 7.84
N PHE A 378 6.91 -8.86 7.45
CA PHE A 378 5.74 -8.58 8.27
C PHE A 378 5.64 -9.54 9.45
N ALA A 379 5.77 -10.84 9.23
CA ALA A 379 5.64 -11.86 10.27
C ALA A 379 6.65 -11.65 11.39
N VAL A 380 7.93 -11.43 11.07
CA VAL A 380 8.97 -11.22 12.10
C VAL A 380 8.71 -9.95 12.92
N ARG A 381 8.31 -8.85 12.27
CA ARG A 381 7.95 -7.60 12.96
C ARG A 381 6.69 -7.75 13.81
N PHE A 382 5.68 -8.41 13.28
CA PHE A 382 4.42 -8.65 13.97
C PHE A 382 4.59 -9.57 15.18
N ILE A 383 5.40 -10.64 15.06
CA ILE A 383 5.73 -11.52 16.19
C ILE A 383 6.44 -10.72 17.28
N LEU A 384 7.46 -9.93 16.95
CA LEU A 384 8.15 -9.11 17.94
C LEU A 384 7.20 -8.11 18.61
N PHE A 385 6.36 -7.44 17.82
CA PHE A 385 5.33 -6.53 18.32
C PHE A 385 4.35 -7.22 19.28
N ALA A 386 3.85 -8.41 18.92
CA ALA A 386 2.94 -9.19 19.73
C ALA A 386 3.59 -9.66 21.03
N VAL A 387 4.85 -10.10 20.98
CA VAL A 387 5.65 -10.49 22.15
C VAL A 387 5.81 -9.30 23.10
N ILE A 388 6.23 -8.13 22.60
CA ILE A 388 6.37 -6.93 23.44
C ILE A 388 5.03 -6.53 24.05
N LEU A 389 3.96 -6.51 23.25
CA LEU A 389 2.63 -6.12 23.72
C LEU A 389 2.11 -7.09 24.79
N PHE A 390 2.36 -8.39 24.64
CA PHE A 390 1.91 -9.42 25.58
C PHE A 390 2.71 -9.42 26.88
N PHE A 391 4.04 -9.35 26.82
CA PHE A 391 4.91 -9.48 27.99
C PHE A 391 5.22 -8.15 28.70
N VAL A 392 5.18 -7.02 27.97
CA VAL A 392 5.57 -5.70 28.50
C VAL A 392 4.40 -4.71 28.48
N GLY A 393 3.41 -4.93 27.62
CA GLY A 393 2.28 -4.02 27.43
C GLY A 393 2.62 -2.85 26.51
N ALA A 394 1.63 -1.97 26.27
CA ALA A 394 1.74 -0.88 25.30
C ALA A 394 2.86 0.12 25.63
N LYS A 395 3.17 0.34 26.92
CA LYS A 395 4.30 1.19 27.36
C LYS A 395 5.65 0.66 26.89
N GLY A 396 5.77 -0.66 26.67
CA GLY A 396 6.97 -1.27 26.12
C GLY A 396 7.27 -0.90 24.67
N LEU A 397 6.35 -0.20 23.99
CA LEU A 397 6.51 0.26 22.61
C LEU A 397 7.02 1.72 22.53
N GLU A 398 7.19 2.38 23.68
CA GLU A 398 7.61 3.78 23.80
C GLU A 398 9.08 3.90 24.21
N LEU A 399 9.94 4.38 23.33
CA LEU A 399 11.34 4.68 23.64
C LEU A 399 11.50 6.09 24.23
N GLY A 400 12.72 6.43 24.67
CA GLY A 400 13.01 7.66 25.41
C GLY A 400 12.40 8.93 24.80
N ASP A 401 12.62 9.18 23.51
CA ASP A 401 12.08 10.32 22.79
C ASP A 401 10.64 10.15 22.27
N SER A 402 10.03 8.97 22.38
CA SER A 402 8.63 8.72 21.98
C SER A 402 7.64 9.60 22.75
N ARG A 403 7.93 9.92 24.02
CA ARG A 403 7.07 10.77 24.86
C ARG A 403 6.88 12.17 24.27
N GLN A 404 7.93 12.75 23.69
CA GLN A 404 7.83 14.05 23.02
C GLN A 404 6.94 13.96 21.78
N TYR A 405 7.11 12.92 20.96
CA TYR A 405 6.29 12.71 19.77
C TYR A 405 4.81 12.49 20.12
N LEU A 406 4.53 11.69 21.16
CA LEU A 406 3.18 11.43 21.64
C LEU A 406 2.52 12.69 22.20
N GLY A 407 3.21 13.45 23.04
CA GLY A 407 2.70 14.72 23.58
C GLY A 407 2.37 15.71 22.46
N LEU A 408 3.26 15.86 21.47
CA LEU A 408 3.00 16.71 20.30
C LEU A 408 1.79 16.25 19.47
N ALA A 409 1.65 14.93 19.27
CA ALA A 409 0.52 14.37 18.55
C ALA A 409 -0.81 14.59 19.30
N GLN A 410 -0.81 14.48 20.62
CA GLN A 410 -1.97 14.75 21.47
C GLN A 410 -2.37 16.24 21.42
N SER A 411 -1.41 17.16 21.50
CA SER A 411 -1.66 18.60 21.36
C SER A 411 -2.31 18.95 20.01
N LEU A 412 -1.84 18.32 18.92
CA LEU A 412 -2.43 18.48 17.59
C LEU A 412 -3.89 17.99 17.55
N LEU A 413 -4.19 16.85 18.19
CA LEU A 413 -5.56 16.31 18.26
C LEU A 413 -6.48 17.16 19.15
N ALA A 414 -5.94 17.77 20.20
CA ALA A 414 -6.66 18.65 21.11
C ALA A 414 -6.88 20.07 20.55
N GLY A 415 -6.40 20.37 19.34
CA GLY A 415 -6.52 21.71 18.73
C GLY A 415 -5.60 22.76 19.34
N GLN A 416 -4.63 22.37 20.17
CA GLN A 416 -3.66 23.28 20.83
C GLN A 416 -2.49 23.68 19.93
N GLY A 417 -2.48 23.21 18.67
CA GLY A 417 -1.38 23.41 17.73
C GLY A 417 -0.13 22.58 18.08
N PHE A 418 1.02 22.97 17.53
CA PHE A 418 2.29 22.28 17.76
C PHE A 418 2.97 22.76 19.05
N ALA A 419 2.41 22.32 20.18
CA ALA A 419 2.85 22.66 21.52
C ALA A 419 3.20 21.39 22.32
N TYR A 420 4.17 21.51 23.22
CA TYR A 420 4.54 20.45 24.15
C TYR A 420 4.56 21.05 25.56
N GLU A 421 3.88 20.39 26.51
CA GLU A 421 3.69 20.92 27.88
C GLU A 421 3.13 22.34 27.91
N GLY A 422 2.20 22.66 27.00
CA GLY A 422 1.50 23.95 26.93
C GLY A 422 2.26 25.08 26.24
N ALA A 423 3.52 24.88 25.86
CA ALA A 423 4.33 25.90 25.17
C ALA A 423 4.55 25.57 23.68
N PRO A 424 4.61 26.57 22.79
CA PRO A 424 5.01 26.36 21.40
C PRO A 424 6.35 25.63 21.30
N PHE A 425 6.41 24.56 20.52
CA PHE A 425 7.59 23.70 20.49
C PHE A 425 8.45 23.92 19.23
N PHE A 426 9.78 24.05 19.39
CA PHE A 426 10.72 24.30 18.29
C PHE A 426 11.73 23.16 18.03
N TYR A 427 11.90 22.27 19.00
CA TYR A 427 12.96 21.26 18.94
C TYR A 427 12.72 20.16 17.90
N ARG A 428 11.46 19.77 17.61
CA ARG A 428 11.14 18.71 16.64
C ARG A 428 10.44 19.27 15.39
N THR A 429 10.50 18.52 14.30
CA THR A 429 9.75 18.79 13.07
C THR A 429 8.34 18.18 13.14
N ILE A 430 7.42 18.68 12.32
CA ILE A 430 5.98 18.35 12.39
C ILE A 430 5.58 16.99 11.78
N GLY A 431 6.37 16.44 10.85
CA GLY A 431 5.94 15.35 9.97
C GLY A 431 5.55 14.06 10.72
N TYR A 432 6.41 13.59 11.64
CA TYR A 432 6.09 12.38 12.41
C TYR A 432 4.98 12.59 13.46
N PRO A 433 4.97 13.67 14.27
CA PRO A 433 3.82 13.97 15.13
C PRO A 433 2.49 14.06 14.39
N LEU A 434 2.47 14.64 13.18
CA LEU A 434 1.25 14.73 12.37
C LEU A 434 0.78 13.35 11.89
N LEU A 435 1.72 12.51 11.43
CA LEU A 435 1.43 11.13 11.04
C LEU A 435 0.90 10.32 12.23
N LEU A 436 1.51 10.49 13.40
CA LEU A 436 1.09 9.85 14.64
C LEU A 436 -0.29 10.32 15.09
N ALA A 437 -0.58 11.63 15.06
CA ALA A 437 -1.89 12.19 15.37
C ALA A 437 -2.99 11.63 14.43
N GLY A 438 -2.73 11.62 13.12
CA GLY A 438 -3.66 11.03 12.14
C GLY A 438 -3.87 9.53 12.38
N GLY A 439 -2.79 8.80 12.69
CA GLY A 439 -2.85 7.38 13.05
C GLY A 439 -3.67 7.13 14.32
N LEU A 440 -3.46 7.91 15.37
CA LEU A 440 -4.24 7.82 16.61
C LEU A 440 -5.73 8.11 16.36
N LYS A 441 -6.06 9.10 15.53
CA LYS A 441 -7.44 9.40 15.14
C LYS A 441 -8.10 8.25 14.35
N LEU A 442 -7.34 7.58 13.48
CA LEU A 442 -7.83 6.50 12.63
C LEU A 442 -7.94 5.15 13.37
N PHE A 443 -6.97 4.83 14.22
CA PHE A 443 -6.84 3.50 14.85
C PHE A 443 -7.22 3.49 16.34
N GLY A 444 -7.46 4.66 16.95
CA GLY A 444 -7.86 4.80 18.35
C GLY A 444 -6.79 4.46 19.40
N SER A 445 -5.60 4.01 18.99
CA SER A 445 -4.54 3.59 19.91
C SER A 445 -3.14 3.68 19.30
N VAL A 446 -2.12 3.81 20.15
CA VAL A 446 -0.69 3.79 19.77
C VAL A 446 -0.33 2.44 19.14
N SER A 447 -0.82 1.34 19.72
CA SER A 447 -0.61 -0.02 19.20
C SER A 447 -1.20 -0.21 17.79
N GLY A 448 -2.38 0.37 17.52
CA GLY A 448 -2.98 0.36 16.19
C GLY A 448 -2.16 1.15 15.16
N PHE A 449 -1.60 2.31 15.55
CA PHE A 449 -0.66 3.05 14.71
C PHE A 449 0.64 2.27 14.43
N ILE A 450 1.21 1.61 15.43
CA ILE A 450 2.43 0.79 15.25
C ILE A 450 2.15 -0.38 14.31
N PHE A 451 0.98 -1.02 14.39
CA PHE A 451 0.60 -2.05 13.42
C PHE A 451 0.63 -1.53 11.98
N PHE A 452 0.12 -0.31 11.74
CA PHE A 452 0.25 0.35 10.44
C PHE A 452 1.71 0.64 10.07
N GLN A 453 2.53 1.09 11.02
CA GLN A 453 3.96 1.30 10.80
C GLN A 453 4.71 0.00 10.43
N ILE A 454 4.35 -1.13 11.03
CA ILE A 454 4.90 -2.46 10.71
C ILE A 454 4.59 -2.83 9.26
N ILE A 455 3.36 -2.57 8.79
CA ILE A 455 2.98 -2.79 7.40
C ILE A 455 3.87 -1.94 6.48
N LEU A 456 4.01 -0.64 6.77
CA LEU A 456 4.88 0.26 6.00
C LEU A 456 6.33 -0.24 5.97
N ALA A 457 6.91 -0.59 7.12
CA ALA A 457 8.28 -1.08 7.21
C ALA A 457 8.49 -2.39 6.42
N SER A 458 7.45 -3.23 6.32
CA SER A 458 7.48 -4.49 5.57
C SER A 458 7.57 -4.29 4.05
N PHE A 459 7.31 -3.07 3.54
CA PHE A 459 7.56 -2.72 2.13
C PHE A 459 9.03 -2.41 1.82
N MET A 460 9.87 -2.05 2.81
CA MET A 460 11.26 -1.66 2.55
C MET A 460 12.04 -2.71 1.74
N PRO A 461 11.98 -4.02 2.05
CA PRO A 461 12.66 -5.05 1.26
C PRO A 461 12.23 -5.05 -0.21
N LEU A 462 10.96 -4.73 -0.50
CA LEU A 462 10.45 -4.68 -1.86
C LEU A 462 11.00 -3.47 -2.63
N VAL A 463 11.15 -2.34 -1.95
CA VAL A 463 11.80 -1.15 -2.53
C VAL A 463 13.29 -1.43 -2.77
N VAL A 464 13.96 -2.14 -1.87
CA VAL A 464 15.36 -2.59 -2.05
C VAL A 464 15.49 -3.48 -3.28
N LEU A 465 14.54 -4.38 -3.54
CA LEU A 465 14.53 -5.16 -4.78
C LEU A 465 14.54 -4.26 -6.02
N LYS A 466 13.71 -3.21 -6.02
CA LYS A 466 13.62 -2.27 -7.14
C LYS A 466 14.85 -1.37 -7.28
N LEU A 467 15.43 -0.94 -6.17
CA LEU A 467 16.66 -0.17 -6.14
C LEU A 467 17.85 -0.99 -6.65
N GLY A 468 17.93 -2.26 -6.27
CA GLY A 468 18.98 -3.16 -6.74
C GLY A 468 18.99 -3.30 -8.27
N ASP A 469 17.80 -3.45 -8.86
CA ASP A 469 17.62 -3.49 -10.32
C ASP A 469 18.07 -2.17 -10.98
N GLN A 470 17.69 -1.01 -10.42
CA GLN A 470 18.08 0.31 -10.95
C GLN A 470 19.58 0.60 -10.84
N LEU A 471 20.24 0.03 -9.82
CA LEU A 471 21.67 0.12 -9.61
C LEU A 471 22.47 -0.93 -10.43
N GLY A 472 21.80 -1.79 -11.21
CA GLY A 472 22.45 -2.79 -12.04
C GLY A 472 23.04 -3.98 -11.29
N PHE A 473 22.57 -4.23 -10.06
CA PHE A 473 22.97 -5.42 -9.31
C PHE A 473 22.26 -6.67 -9.83
N ASP A 474 22.93 -7.82 -9.75
CA ASP A 474 22.32 -9.10 -10.11
C ASP A 474 21.22 -9.51 -9.11
N ARG A 475 20.29 -10.33 -9.58
CA ARG A 475 19.11 -10.74 -8.79
C ARG A 475 19.47 -11.37 -7.44
N ARG A 476 20.56 -12.13 -7.37
CA ARG A 476 20.99 -12.80 -6.14
C ARG A 476 21.48 -11.79 -5.11
N THR A 477 22.34 -10.86 -5.52
CA THR A 477 22.81 -9.74 -4.69
C THR A 477 21.62 -8.95 -4.12
N THR A 478 20.69 -8.58 -4.99
CA THR A 478 19.51 -7.79 -4.64
C THR A 478 18.58 -8.54 -3.67
N LEU A 479 18.39 -9.86 -3.86
CA LEU A 479 17.61 -10.69 -2.94
C LEU A 479 18.27 -10.81 -1.56
N ILE A 480 19.58 -11.00 -1.48
CA ILE A 480 20.31 -11.07 -0.20
C ILE A 480 20.12 -9.75 0.57
N ALA A 481 20.33 -8.61 -0.08
CA ALA A 481 20.15 -7.30 0.53
C ALA A 481 18.71 -7.06 1.01
N ALA A 482 17.72 -7.52 0.25
CA ALA A 482 16.33 -7.40 0.62
C ALA A 482 15.98 -8.29 1.83
N TRP A 483 16.52 -9.52 1.90
CA TRP A 483 16.35 -10.39 3.08
C TRP A 483 17.02 -9.84 4.33
N LEU A 484 18.22 -9.24 4.19
CA LEU A 484 18.86 -8.53 5.30
C LEU A 484 18.01 -7.35 5.76
N THR A 485 17.45 -6.57 4.84
CA THR A 485 16.50 -5.48 5.18
C THR A 485 15.24 -6.00 5.87
N ALA A 486 14.78 -7.20 5.52
CA ALA A 486 13.60 -7.83 6.10
C ALA A 486 13.84 -8.35 7.52
N LEU A 487 15.02 -8.92 7.79
CA LEU A 487 15.29 -9.73 8.98
C LEU A 487 16.32 -9.14 9.95
N GLU A 488 17.05 -8.11 9.56
CA GLU A 488 18.08 -7.55 10.44
C GLU A 488 17.45 -7.04 11.75
N PRO A 489 17.94 -7.46 12.94
CA PRO A 489 17.19 -7.25 14.16
C PRO A 489 17.02 -5.77 14.57
N HIS A 490 17.94 -4.85 14.24
CA HIS A 490 17.72 -3.41 14.49
C HIS A 490 16.60 -2.87 13.61
N MET A 491 16.60 -3.22 12.32
CA MET A 491 15.54 -2.89 11.36
C MET A 491 14.16 -3.42 11.78
N VAL A 492 14.12 -4.60 12.42
CA VAL A 492 12.88 -5.14 12.99
C VAL A 492 12.49 -4.38 14.25
N PHE A 493 13.43 -4.19 15.18
CA PHE A 493 13.20 -3.58 16.49
C PHE A 493 12.65 -2.15 16.39
N TYR A 494 13.29 -1.24 15.65
CA TYR A 494 12.79 0.13 15.56
C TYR A 494 11.50 0.26 14.72
N SER A 495 11.10 -0.80 14.00
CA SER A 495 9.82 -0.79 13.26
C SER A 495 8.60 -1.07 14.14
N VAL A 496 8.80 -1.66 15.32
CA VAL A 496 7.74 -1.91 16.30
C VAL A 496 7.66 -0.85 17.39
N MET A 497 8.48 0.21 17.30
CA MET A 497 8.56 1.31 18.28
C MET A 497 7.91 2.58 17.75
N VAL A 498 7.44 3.47 18.63
CA VAL A 498 7.00 4.83 18.26
C VAL A 498 8.21 5.69 17.91
N MET A 499 8.72 5.54 16.70
CA MET A 499 10.00 6.06 16.22
C MET A 499 9.94 6.48 14.75
N THR A 500 10.74 7.49 14.39
CA THR A 500 10.75 8.09 13.04
C THR A 500 11.43 7.20 11.98
N GLU A 501 12.32 6.33 12.43
CA GLU A 501 13.33 5.59 11.66
C GLU A 501 12.70 4.81 10.52
N SER A 502 11.63 4.08 10.81
CA SER A 502 10.98 3.21 9.83
C SER A 502 10.29 3.99 8.72
N VAL A 503 9.49 4.99 9.10
CA VAL A 503 8.77 5.81 8.12
C VAL A 503 9.76 6.62 7.28
N TYR A 504 10.73 7.26 7.93
CA TYR A 504 11.76 8.04 7.25
C TYR A 504 12.56 7.21 6.26
N THR A 505 13.01 6.02 6.66
CA THR A 505 13.81 5.14 5.79
C THR A 505 13.04 4.68 4.58
N LEU A 506 11.75 4.32 4.74
CA LEU A 506 10.92 3.94 3.60
C LEU A 506 10.77 5.12 2.61
N ILE A 507 10.53 6.33 3.11
CA ILE A 507 10.41 7.54 2.29
C ILE A 507 11.74 7.85 1.58
N LEU A 508 12.87 7.72 2.29
CA LEU A 508 14.21 7.90 1.71
C LEU A 508 14.46 6.92 0.56
N LEU A 509 14.16 5.63 0.76
CA LEU A 509 14.32 4.61 -0.28
C LEU A 509 13.43 4.88 -1.49
N MET A 510 12.17 5.26 -1.27
CA MET A 510 11.26 5.65 -2.34
C MET A 510 11.77 6.89 -3.08
N GLY A 511 12.31 7.88 -2.36
CA GLY A 511 12.94 9.06 -2.96
C GLY A 511 14.08 8.68 -3.89
N PHE A 512 15.03 7.86 -3.44
CA PHE A 512 16.12 7.39 -4.30
C PHE A 512 15.65 6.54 -5.47
N TYR A 513 14.60 5.73 -5.29
CA TYR A 513 13.99 4.98 -6.39
C TYR A 513 13.46 5.90 -7.49
N PHE A 514 12.78 6.98 -7.11
CA PHE A 514 12.29 7.98 -8.06
C PHE A 514 13.40 8.84 -8.63
N VAL A 515 14.45 9.14 -7.86
CA VAL A 515 15.64 9.84 -8.38
C VAL A 515 16.27 9.03 -9.52
N PHE A 516 16.54 7.74 -9.30
CA PHE A 516 17.12 6.90 -10.34
C PHE A 516 16.19 6.71 -11.54
N ARG A 517 14.88 6.62 -11.29
CA ARG A 517 13.88 6.58 -12.36
C ARG A 517 13.84 7.88 -13.18
N ALA A 518 13.99 9.03 -12.54
CA ALA A 518 14.07 10.33 -13.21
C ALA A 518 15.35 10.44 -14.05
N ILE A 519 16.48 9.94 -13.53
CA ILE A 519 17.76 9.92 -14.25
C ILE A 519 17.70 9.00 -15.48
N ASP A 520 17.15 7.79 -15.32
CA ASP A 520 17.14 6.77 -16.37
C ASP A 520 16.12 7.08 -17.48
N HIS A 521 14.98 7.69 -17.15
CA HIS A 521 13.86 7.84 -18.08
C HIS A 521 13.39 9.29 -18.33
N GLY A 522 13.88 10.29 -17.59
CA GLY A 522 13.51 11.69 -17.79
C GLY A 522 12.04 12.06 -17.49
N HIS A 523 11.30 11.22 -16.76
CA HIS A 523 9.89 11.49 -16.45
C HIS A 523 9.72 12.61 -15.41
N PHE A 524 9.00 13.68 -15.76
CA PHE A 524 8.66 14.79 -14.86
C PHE A 524 7.95 14.33 -13.58
N LEU A 525 7.02 13.37 -13.70
CA LEU A 525 6.29 12.84 -12.55
C LEU A 525 7.21 12.21 -11.51
N SER A 526 8.31 11.57 -11.94
CA SER A 526 9.32 11.03 -11.02
C SER A 526 9.97 12.15 -10.22
N SER A 527 10.30 13.29 -10.84
CA SER A 527 10.87 14.45 -10.15
C SER A 527 9.90 15.08 -9.15
N VAL A 528 8.60 15.12 -9.46
CA VAL A 528 7.58 15.53 -8.48
C VAL A 528 7.61 14.59 -7.27
N PHE A 529 7.63 13.27 -7.47
CA PHE A 529 7.72 12.32 -6.37
C PHE A 529 9.03 12.42 -5.57
N VAL A 530 10.15 12.75 -6.22
CA VAL A 530 11.40 13.08 -5.50
C VAL A 530 11.21 14.28 -4.59
N GLY A 531 10.63 15.38 -5.09
CA GLY A 531 10.33 16.56 -4.28
C GLY A 531 9.40 16.25 -3.10
N ILE A 532 8.35 15.45 -3.33
CA ILE A 532 7.42 15.02 -2.26
C ILE A 532 8.14 14.19 -1.20
N THR A 533 8.86 13.15 -1.62
CA THR A 533 9.53 12.22 -0.68
C THR A 533 10.62 12.93 0.12
N PHE A 534 11.44 13.78 -0.50
CA PHE A 534 12.47 14.53 0.23
C PHE A 534 11.86 15.62 1.11
N GLY A 535 10.82 16.32 0.67
CA GLY A 535 10.09 17.29 1.50
C GLY A 535 9.45 16.65 2.74
N LEU A 536 8.72 15.53 2.57
CA LEU A 536 8.18 14.77 3.69
C LEU A 536 9.28 14.18 4.58
N GLY A 537 10.38 13.70 3.97
CA GLY A 537 11.55 13.21 4.68
C GLY A 537 12.13 14.27 5.63
N LEU A 538 12.29 15.51 5.15
CA LEU A 538 12.75 16.66 5.95
C LEU A 538 11.81 17.01 7.11
N LEU A 539 10.51 16.94 6.88
CA LEU A 539 9.51 17.19 7.91
C LEU A 539 9.45 16.06 8.95
N ILE A 540 9.88 14.84 8.62
CA ILE A 540 9.96 13.73 9.57
C ILE A 540 11.28 13.74 10.32
N LYS A 541 12.39 13.87 9.61
CA LYS A 541 13.74 13.88 10.17
C LYS A 541 14.64 14.83 9.36
N PRO A 542 15.23 15.85 9.99
CA PRO A 542 16.02 16.89 9.31
C PRO A 542 17.43 16.41 8.88
N LEU A 543 17.63 15.09 8.72
CA LEU A 543 18.92 14.51 8.29
C LEU A 543 19.30 14.90 6.85
N LEU A 544 18.31 15.26 6.03
CA LEU A 544 18.50 15.74 4.66
C LEU A 544 18.56 17.26 4.56
N GLN A 545 18.69 18.02 5.64
CA GLN A 545 18.56 19.49 5.57
C GLN A 545 19.54 20.18 4.61
N PHE A 546 20.66 19.54 4.27
CA PHE A 546 21.61 19.99 3.26
C PHE A 546 21.52 19.21 1.95
N TYR A 547 20.40 18.54 1.67
CA TYR A 547 20.16 17.88 0.40
C TYR A 547 20.22 18.83 -0.82
N PRO A 548 20.08 20.17 -0.74
CA PRO A 548 20.40 21.02 -1.89
C PRO A 548 21.84 20.86 -2.37
N ILE A 549 22.78 20.57 -1.48
CA ILE A 549 24.17 20.24 -1.80
C ILE A 549 24.24 18.87 -2.50
N LEU A 550 23.50 17.87 -2.01
CA LEU A 550 23.34 16.59 -2.69
C LEU A 550 22.74 16.76 -4.09
N VAL A 551 21.69 17.58 -4.26
CA VAL A 551 21.08 17.87 -5.56
C VAL A 551 22.06 18.59 -6.49
N GLY A 552 22.91 19.49 -5.97
CA GLY A 552 24.03 20.07 -6.73
C GLY A 552 25.06 19.03 -7.18
N ILE A 553 25.45 18.12 -6.29
CA ILE A 553 26.35 16.99 -6.58
C ILE A 553 25.72 16.01 -7.59
N ILE A 554 24.38 15.86 -7.57
CA ILE A 554 23.60 15.05 -8.52
C ILE A 554 23.48 15.75 -9.87
N LEU A 555 23.31 17.07 -9.89
CA LEU A 555 23.12 17.84 -11.12
C LEU A 555 24.38 17.89 -11.97
N LEU A 556 25.55 18.05 -11.35
CA LEU A 556 26.82 18.28 -12.06
C LEU A 556 27.16 17.15 -13.07
N PRO A 557 27.07 15.85 -12.73
CA PRO A 557 27.35 14.77 -13.67
C PRO A 557 26.14 14.39 -14.54
N TRP A 558 24.91 14.58 -14.05
CA TRP A 558 23.69 14.32 -14.84
C TRP A 558 23.55 15.31 -16.00
N ALA A 559 23.88 16.58 -15.76
CA ALA A 559 23.94 17.62 -16.78
C ALA A 559 25.04 17.39 -17.82
N ARG A 560 26.13 16.68 -17.46
CA ARG A 560 27.14 16.24 -18.44
C ARG A 560 26.64 15.12 -19.37
N ARG A 561 25.68 14.30 -18.91
CA ARG A 561 25.12 13.17 -19.69
C ARG A 561 23.95 13.57 -20.59
N ILE A 562 23.06 14.45 -20.13
CA ILE A 562 21.77 14.77 -20.79
C ILE A 562 21.65 16.26 -21.16
N SER A 563 22.70 17.05 -20.97
CA SER A 563 22.78 18.52 -21.06
C SER A 563 22.10 19.29 -19.92
N TRP A 564 22.67 20.42 -19.52
CA TRP A 564 22.15 21.30 -18.46
C TRP A 564 20.71 21.77 -18.71
N ARG A 565 20.35 21.99 -19.99
CA ARG A 565 19.01 22.46 -20.39
C ARG A 565 17.90 21.47 -20.01
N ARG A 566 18.21 20.18 -19.94
CA ARG A 566 17.25 19.14 -19.53
C ARG A 566 17.32 18.84 -18.04
N ALA A 567 18.50 18.88 -17.42
CA ALA A 567 18.67 18.56 -16.01
C ALA A 567 18.12 19.63 -15.06
N LEU A 568 18.28 20.92 -15.40
CA LEU A 568 17.93 22.04 -14.54
C LEU A 568 16.43 22.11 -14.19
N PRO A 569 15.48 21.97 -15.15
CA PRO A 569 14.06 22.00 -14.82
C PRO A 569 13.63 20.93 -13.82
N HIS A 570 14.18 19.71 -13.92
CA HIS A 570 13.86 18.63 -12.99
C HIS A 570 14.37 18.92 -11.57
N ALA A 571 15.57 19.48 -11.42
CA ALA A 571 16.05 19.86 -10.09
C ALA A 571 15.28 21.05 -9.51
N LEU A 572 14.99 22.08 -10.31
CA LEU A 572 14.16 23.19 -9.88
C LEU A 572 12.80 22.68 -9.41
N LEU A 573 12.19 21.74 -10.14
CA LEU A 573 10.93 21.14 -9.75
C LEU A 573 11.03 20.39 -8.41
N VAL A 574 12.09 19.61 -8.18
CA VAL A 574 12.34 18.94 -6.90
C VAL A 574 12.40 19.97 -5.76
N PHE A 575 13.15 21.07 -5.94
CA PHE A 575 13.28 22.12 -4.95
C PHE A 575 11.99 22.86 -4.68
N VAL A 576 11.25 23.21 -5.73
CA VAL A 576 9.96 23.89 -5.61
C VAL A 576 8.97 23.01 -4.85
N VAL A 577 8.83 21.74 -5.23
CA VAL A 577 7.89 20.82 -4.58
C VAL A 577 8.27 20.57 -3.11
N ALA A 578 9.54 20.29 -2.83
CA ALA A 578 10.01 20.12 -1.44
C ALA A 578 9.86 21.41 -0.62
N GLY A 579 10.12 22.56 -1.25
CA GLY A 579 9.97 23.89 -0.67
C GLY A 579 8.53 24.22 -0.34
N ILE A 580 7.55 23.88 -1.20
CA ILE A 580 6.12 24.04 -0.92
C ILE A 580 5.72 23.25 0.33
N LEU A 581 6.28 22.05 0.53
CA LEU A 581 5.99 21.25 1.72
C LEU A 581 6.65 21.81 2.99
N CYS A 582 7.91 22.27 2.90
CA CYS A 582 8.69 22.68 4.07
C CYS A 582 8.45 24.14 4.50
N THR A 583 8.20 25.04 3.55
CA THR A 583 8.09 26.48 3.79
C THR A 583 7.01 26.85 4.81
N PRO A 584 5.80 26.24 4.81
CA PRO A 584 4.79 26.54 5.83
C PRO A 584 5.30 26.31 7.26
N TRP A 585 6.04 25.23 7.46
CA TRP A 585 6.64 24.90 8.76
C TRP A 585 7.74 25.90 9.15
N MET A 586 8.62 26.24 8.21
CA MET A 586 9.68 27.24 8.43
C MET A 586 9.10 28.65 8.69
N TYR A 587 8.01 29.01 7.99
CA TYR A 587 7.32 30.28 8.18
C TYR A 587 6.68 30.37 9.58
N ARG A 588 6.06 29.28 10.06
CA ARG A 588 5.60 29.20 11.45
C ARG A 588 6.75 29.44 12.42
N ASN A 589 7.90 28.82 12.20
CA ASN A 589 9.06 29.01 13.09
C ASN A 589 9.61 30.45 13.02
N GLN A 590 9.54 31.11 11.85
CA GLN A 590 9.87 32.53 11.73
C GLN A 590 8.89 33.40 12.54
N LYS A 591 7.58 33.11 12.48
CA LYS A 591 6.58 33.89 13.22
C LYS A 591 6.65 33.70 14.73
N VAL A 592 6.89 32.47 15.19
CA VAL A 592 6.85 32.12 16.62
C VAL A 592 8.21 32.35 17.31
N PHE A 593 9.32 32.06 16.63
CA PHE A 593 10.66 32.04 17.22
C PHE A 593 11.65 32.99 16.51
N GLN A 594 11.20 33.75 15.51
CA GLN A 594 12.09 34.60 14.68
C GLN A 594 13.22 33.80 14.00
N LYS A 595 12.97 32.52 13.66
CA LYS A 595 13.92 31.64 12.96
C LYS A 595 13.30 30.97 11.74
N PHE A 596 13.83 31.26 10.55
CA PHE A 596 13.47 30.57 9.31
C PHE A 596 14.26 29.25 9.14
N THR A 597 13.95 28.25 9.97
CA THR A 597 14.56 26.91 9.94
C THR A 597 13.55 25.82 10.28
N LEU A 598 13.88 24.56 10.01
CA LEU A 598 13.02 23.40 10.29
C LEU A 598 12.99 23.05 11.79
N THR A 599 14.08 23.21 12.52
CA THR A 599 14.25 22.70 13.89
C THR A 599 15.46 23.34 14.59
N SER A 600 15.47 23.35 15.93
CA SER A 600 16.66 23.63 16.76
C SER A 600 17.48 22.39 17.16
N GLN A 601 17.05 21.18 16.80
CA GLN A 601 17.66 19.91 17.23
C GLN A 601 19.15 19.83 16.90
N GLY A 602 19.55 20.19 15.68
CA GLY A 602 20.96 20.12 15.26
C GLY A 602 21.86 21.07 16.05
N SER A 603 21.38 22.30 16.31
CA SER A 603 22.12 23.28 17.12
C SER A 603 22.27 22.82 18.57
N ALA A 604 21.20 22.27 19.15
CA ALA A 604 21.23 21.74 20.51
C ALA A 604 22.16 20.51 20.62
N ALA A 605 22.13 19.61 19.64
CA ALA A 605 23.02 18.45 19.58
C ALA A 605 24.50 18.87 19.52
N ALA A 606 24.84 19.86 18.71
CA ALA A 606 26.21 20.37 18.61
C ALA A 606 26.78 20.85 19.95
N LEU A 607 25.94 21.41 20.83
CA LEU A 607 26.37 21.81 22.17
C LEU A 607 26.33 20.64 23.15
N PHE A 608 25.14 20.06 23.37
CA PHE A 608 24.90 19.14 24.48
C PHE A 608 25.41 17.72 24.22
N TYR A 609 25.72 17.35 22.97
CA TYR A 609 26.37 16.08 22.67
C TYR A 609 27.84 16.28 22.30
N LEU A 610 28.13 17.04 21.24
CA LEU A 610 29.50 17.25 20.78
C LEU A 610 30.32 18.11 21.75
N GLY A 611 29.78 19.23 22.24
CA GLY A 611 30.44 20.07 23.25
C GLY A 611 30.73 19.28 24.53
N THR A 612 29.74 18.54 25.04
CA THR A 612 29.90 17.60 26.17
C THR A 612 31.01 16.57 25.93
N SER A 613 31.08 16.01 24.71
CA SER A 613 32.13 15.05 24.35
C SER A 613 33.52 15.70 24.39
N ILE A 614 33.64 16.93 23.89
CA ILE A 614 34.90 17.69 23.93
C ILE A 614 35.31 17.95 25.38
N VAL A 615 34.38 18.44 26.22
CA VAL A 615 34.65 18.72 27.64
C VAL A 615 35.03 17.46 28.41
N SER A 616 34.34 16.34 28.18
CA SER A 616 34.68 15.05 28.80
C SER A 616 36.09 14.58 28.45
N VAL A 617 36.52 14.79 27.20
CA VAL A 617 37.88 14.40 26.76
C VAL A 617 38.94 15.37 27.27
N ARG A 618 38.66 16.68 27.18
CA ARG A 618 39.55 17.77 27.64
C ARG A 618 39.84 17.65 29.14
N ASP A 619 38.80 17.51 29.94
CA ASP A 619 38.88 17.55 31.40
C ASP A 619 39.08 16.16 32.02
N LYS A 620 39.06 15.10 31.20
CA LYS A 620 39.15 13.68 31.61
C LYS A 620 38.09 13.26 32.64
N ILE A 621 36.93 13.90 32.61
CA ILE A 621 35.78 13.62 33.47
C ILE A 621 34.77 12.70 32.77
N SER A 622 33.83 12.12 33.54
CA SER A 622 32.77 11.29 32.98
C SER A 622 31.81 12.12 32.12
N TYR A 623 31.11 11.46 31.19
CA TYR A 623 30.18 12.15 30.30
C TYR A 623 29.04 12.87 31.06
N PRO A 624 28.38 12.26 32.07
CA PRO A 624 27.38 12.98 32.86
C PRO A 624 27.92 14.20 33.61
N GLN A 625 29.17 14.13 34.10
CA GLN A 625 29.83 15.27 34.74
C GLN A 625 30.10 16.39 33.73
N ALA A 626 30.56 16.04 32.53
CA ALA A 626 30.76 17.00 31.45
C ALA A 626 29.43 17.63 31.00
N GLU A 627 28.34 16.87 30.92
CA GLU A 627 27.03 17.36 30.53
C GLU A 627 26.50 18.38 31.54
N ALA A 628 26.61 18.06 32.84
CA ALA A 628 26.25 18.97 33.92
C ALA A 628 27.07 20.27 33.86
N LYS A 629 28.37 20.16 33.60
CA LYS A 629 29.28 21.30 33.45
C LYS A 629 28.92 22.18 32.25
N VAL A 630 28.72 21.59 31.06
CA VAL A 630 28.30 22.33 29.86
C VAL A 630 26.94 23.02 30.07
N ALA A 631 25.99 22.33 30.70
CA ALA A 631 24.68 22.90 30.99
C ALA A 631 24.73 24.03 32.04
N GLN A 632 25.67 23.97 32.99
CA GLN A 632 25.91 25.05 33.94
C GLN A 632 26.57 26.26 33.27
N GLU A 633 27.69 26.06 32.56
CA GLU A 633 28.42 27.12 31.84
C GLU A 633 27.50 27.82 30.83
N PHE A 634 26.65 27.06 30.12
CA PHE A 634 25.66 27.62 29.23
C PHE A 634 24.65 28.51 29.96
N ARG A 635 24.17 28.07 31.14
CA ARG A 635 23.20 28.83 31.93
C ARG A 635 23.78 30.12 32.49
N GLU A 636 25.03 30.10 32.91
CA GLU A 636 25.74 31.27 33.42
C GLU A 636 25.98 32.30 32.29
N THR A 637 26.26 31.84 31.07
CA THR A 637 26.60 32.72 29.94
C THR A 637 25.36 33.23 29.19
N TYR A 638 24.35 32.38 28.98
CA TYR A 638 23.22 32.64 28.07
C TYR A 638 21.85 32.58 28.78
N GLY A 639 21.82 32.35 30.10
CA GLY A 639 20.59 32.20 30.88
C GLY A 639 19.96 30.82 30.76
N ALA A 640 18.72 30.68 31.23
CA ALA A 640 18.03 29.39 31.28
C ALA A 640 17.95 28.67 29.92
N ILE A 641 18.15 27.35 29.94
CA ILE A 641 18.00 26.49 28.76
C ILE A 641 16.54 26.56 28.31
N ALA A 642 16.30 27.20 27.17
CA ALA A 642 14.97 27.37 26.59
C ALA A 642 14.91 26.77 25.18
N GLN A 643 13.69 26.50 24.70
CA GLN A 643 13.50 25.85 23.41
C GLN A 643 13.94 26.72 22.21
N ASP A 644 14.03 28.05 22.40
CA ASP A 644 14.41 29.05 21.38
C ASP A 644 15.83 29.64 21.58
N GLN A 645 16.80 28.80 21.91
CA GLN A 645 18.20 29.22 22.10
C GLN A 645 19.14 28.67 21.01
N SER A 646 18.63 28.33 19.81
CA SER A 646 19.42 27.68 18.74
C SER A 646 20.68 28.44 18.32
N VAL A 647 20.62 29.77 18.27
CA VAL A 647 21.78 30.63 17.95
C VAL A 647 22.82 30.57 19.07
N ASN A 648 22.38 30.64 20.33
CA ASN A 648 23.26 30.56 21.49
C ASN A 648 23.90 29.17 21.59
N TYR A 649 23.14 28.08 21.34
CA TYR A 649 23.69 26.73 21.27
C TYR A 649 24.79 26.62 20.22
N THR A 650 24.54 27.16 19.02
CA THR A 650 25.52 27.13 17.92
C THR A 650 26.76 27.95 18.27
N ARG A 651 26.59 29.13 18.86
CA ARG A 651 27.71 29.98 19.31
C ARG A 651 28.54 29.29 20.39
N ALA A 652 27.90 28.75 21.42
CA ALA A 652 28.55 28.03 22.51
C ALA A 652 29.32 26.80 21.98
N ALA A 653 28.67 25.96 21.15
CA ALA A 653 29.31 24.81 20.53
C ALA A 653 30.54 25.21 19.70
N SER A 654 30.47 26.32 18.96
CA SER A 654 31.60 26.79 18.14
C SER A 654 32.82 27.20 18.97
N ILE A 655 32.62 27.69 20.19
CA ILE A 655 33.71 28.05 21.11
C ILE A 655 34.44 26.78 21.54
N TYR A 656 33.70 25.77 22.05
CA TYR A 656 34.31 24.49 22.42
C TYR A 656 35.08 23.83 21.28
N ILE A 657 34.55 23.88 20.05
CA ILE A 657 35.20 23.31 18.87
C ILE A 657 36.49 24.07 18.52
N LYS A 658 36.45 25.41 18.44
CA LYS A 658 37.60 26.23 18.04
C LYS A 658 38.77 26.12 19.01
N GLU A 659 38.46 26.12 20.31
CA GLU A 659 39.48 26.03 21.36
C GLU A 659 40.09 24.63 21.49
N ASN A 660 39.43 23.59 20.94
CA ASN A 660 39.82 22.19 21.14
C ASN A 660 39.89 21.41 19.81
N LEU A 661 40.42 22.03 18.74
CA LEU A 661 40.39 21.46 17.38
C LEU A 661 40.99 20.05 17.28
N GLY A 662 42.10 19.78 17.98
CA GLY A 662 42.72 18.44 18.00
C GLY A 662 41.83 17.38 18.64
N ILE A 663 41.17 17.70 19.76
CA ILE A 663 40.21 16.82 20.44
C ILE A 663 38.99 16.60 19.55
N PHE A 664 38.49 17.65 18.91
CA PHE A 664 37.38 17.58 17.98
C PHE A 664 37.66 16.60 16.83
N VAL A 665 38.79 16.74 16.12
CA VAL A 665 39.17 15.82 15.03
C VAL A 665 39.29 14.37 15.53
N ARG A 666 39.86 14.15 16.72
CA ARG A 666 39.96 12.83 17.34
C ARG A 666 38.58 12.23 17.62
N ILE A 667 37.66 13.01 18.18
CA ILE A 667 36.27 12.60 18.42
C ILE A 667 35.61 12.22 17.09
N LEU A 668 35.75 13.02 16.04
CA LEU A 668 35.17 12.71 14.72
C LEU A 668 35.67 11.38 14.14
N ALA A 669 36.98 11.11 14.26
CA ALA A 669 37.58 9.87 13.77
C ALA A 669 37.06 8.64 14.54
N ILE A 670 37.08 8.71 15.87
CA ILE A 670 36.53 7.64 16.74
C ILE A 670 35.06 7.43 16.40
N ASN A 671 34.31 8.52 16.29
CA ASN A 671 32.89 8.52 16.07
C ASN A 671 32.49 7.88 14.72
N THR A 672 33.21 8.24 13.66
CA THR A 672 33.03 7.63 12.33
C THR A 672 33.28 6.13 12.39
N PHE A 673 34.38 5.69 13.01
CA PHE A 673 34.67 4.26 13.15
C PHE A 673 33.60 3.54 13.98
N THR A 674 33.12 4.14 15.07
CA THR A 674 32.10 3.52 15.93
C THR A 674 30.73 3.48 15.28
N LEU A 675 30.34 4.45 14.46
CA LEU A 675 29.05 4.44 13.75
C LEU A 675 28.89 3.18 12.88
N TRP A 676 29.96 2.83 12.16
CA TRP A 676 29.99 1.72 11.21
C TRP A 676 30.18 0.36 11.92
N THR A 677 31.05 0.32 12.93
CA THR A 677 31.40 -0.95 13.61
C THR A 677 30.54 -1.30 14.83
N SER A 678 29.88 -0.34 15.48
CA SER A 678 29.09 -0.60 16.70
C SER A 678 27.83 -1.41 16.41
N SER A 679 27.25 -2.05 17.43
CA SER A 679 25.93 -2.65 17.31
C SER A 679 25.15 -2.38 18.60
N ASN A 680 23.85 -2.12 18.47
CA ASN A 680 22.97 -1.79 19.60
C ASN A 680 22.08 -2.96 20.00
N TYR A 681 22.50 -4.21 19.73
CA TYR A 681 21.68 -5.37 20.14
C TYR A 681 21.51 -5.41 21.66
N ASN A 682 22.52 -4.96 22.40
CA ASN A 682 22.45 -4.83 23.85
C ASN A 682 21.52 -3.68 24.29
N SER A 683 21.33 -2.63 23.49
CA SER A 683 20.40 -1.53 23.81
C SER A 683 18.96 -2.04 23.94
N PHE A 684 18.54 -2.96 23.06
CA PHE A 684 17.23 -3.63 23.15
C PHE A 684 17.10 -4.43 24.46
N LEU A 685 18.09 -5.26 24.77
CA LEU A 685 18.08 -6.08 25.98
C LEU A 685 18.11 -5.22 27.26
N ASN A 686 18.89 -4.15 27.26
CA ASN A 686 18.98 -3.20 28.37
C ASN A 686 17.65 -2.44 28.56
N TYR A 687 17.03 -1.99 27.47
CA TYR A 687 15.76 -1.27 27.51
C TYR A 687 14.65 -2.09 28.21
N TYR A 688 14.55 -3.40 27.92
CA TYR A 688 13.62 -4.31 28.58
C TYR A 688 14.14 -4.93 29.89
N ARG A 689 15.30 -4.47 30.40
CA ARG A 689 15.94 -4.97 31.63
C ARG A 689 16.24 -6.47 31.60
N LEU A 690 16.48 -7.02 30.42
CA LEU A 690 16.92 -8.41 30.23
C LEU A 690 18.40 -8.59 30.58
N ILE A 691 19.15 -7.49 30.64
CA ILE A 691 20.55 -7.43 31.08
C ILE A 691 20.73 -6.25 32.06
N PRO A 692 21.75 -6.28 32.93
CA PRO A 692 22.03 -5.18 33.86
C PRO A 692 22.19 -3.84 33.13
N ARG A 693 21.66 -2.77 33.74
CA ARG A 693 21.87 -1.40 33.24
C ARG A 693 23.32 -0.99 33.47
N ILE A 694 24.08 -0.89 32.39
CA ILE A 694 25.35 -0.17 32.38
C ILE A 694 25.06 1.24 31.83
N ASP A 695 25.66 2.26 32.43
CA ASP A 695 25.44 3.65 32.03
C ASP A 695 26.02 3.86 30.61
N HIS A 696 25.17 4.25 29.65
CA HIS A 696 25.41 4.10 28.21
C HIS A 696 25.38 5.41 27.42
N SER A 697 25.57 6.57 28.06
CA SER A 697 25.61 7.85 27.32
C SER A 697 26.78 7.94 26.34
N VAL A 698 27.80 7.10 26.49
CA VAL A 698 28.88 6.84 25.55
C VAL A 698 29.16 5.35 25.59
N LEU A 699 29.51 4.71 24.46
CA LEU A 699 30.10 3.36 24.46
C LEU A 699 31.16 3.32 25.58
N PRO A 700 30.95 2.60 26.69
CA PRO A 700 31.67 2.88 27.94
C PRO A 700 33.20 2.75 27.90
N PRO A 701 33.84 2.19 26.85
CA PRO A 701 35.28 2.35 26.69
C PRO A 701 35.72 3.43 25.67
N THR A 702 34.89 3.91 24.74
CA THR A 702 35.37 4.84 23.67
C THR A 702 35.77 6.22 24.19
N HIS A 703 35.20 6.70 25.31
CA HIS A 703 35.66 7.93 25.95
C HIS A 703 37.05 7.78 26.57
N TYR A 704 37.39 6.65 27.20
CA TYR A 704 38.75 6.36 27.66
C TYR A 704 39.73 6.31 26.49
N LEU A 705 39.31 5.74 25.36
CA LEU A 705 40.10 5.75 24.12
C LEU A 705 40.32 7.17 23.59
N ALA A 706 39.31 8.05 23.68
CA ALA A 706 39.41 9.45 23.32
C ALA A 706 40.29 10.26 24.29
N GLN A 707 40.33 9.89 25.57
CA GLN A 707 41.19 10.48 26.61
C GLN A 707 42.64 9.93 26.59
N GLY A 708 42.93 8.91 25.77
CA GLY A 708 44.24 8.24 25.73
C GLY A 708 44.50 7.26 26.88
N ARG A 709 43.47 6.90 27.65
CA ARG A 709 43.54 5.98 28.81
C ARG A 709 43.35 4.54 28.37
N ILE A 710 44.31 4.00 27.62
CA ILE A 710 44.22 2.67 26.98
C ILE A 710 44.13 1.55 28.03
N GLY A 711 44.85 1.64 29.15
CA GLY A 711 44.78 0.62 30.21
C GLY A 711 43.39 0.52 30.82
N GLU A 712 42.74 1.66 31.08
CA GLU A 712 41.37 1.70 31.60
C GLU A 712 40.33 1.27 30.56
N PHE A 713 40.55 1.64 29.30
CA PHE A 713 39.78 1.09 28.17
C PHE A 713 39.79 -0.43 28.20
N VAL A 714 40.97 -1.06 28.30
CA VAL A 714 41.11 -2.52 28.26
C VAL A 714 40.46 -3.15 29.49
N LYS A 715 40.69 -2.58 30.68
CA LYS A 715 40.10 -3.06 31.93
C LYS A 715 38.57 -3.03 31.89
N GLU A 716 37.98 -1.89 31.54
CA GLU A 716 36.52 -1.75 31.45
C GLU A 716 35.93 -2.57 30.30
N PHE A 717 36.64 -2.68 29.18
CA PHE A 717 36.22 -3.52 28.07
C PHE A 717 36.07 -4.99 28.49
N TRP A 718 37.06 -5.55 29.19
CA TRP A 718 36.99 -6.93 29.68
C TRP A 718 35.96 -7.11 30.80
N HIS A 719 35.83 -6.12 31.68
CA HIS A 719 34.79 -6.12 32.70
C HIS A 719 33.38 -6.18 32.08
N ILE A 720 33.10 -5.36 31.06
CA ILE A 720 31.84 -5.36 30.32
C ILE A 720 31.66 -6.65 29.53
N PHE A 721 32.72 -7.16 28.88
CA PHE A 721 32.66 -8.40 28.12
C PHE A 721 32.33 -9.61 28.98
N GLY A 722 32.81 -9.63 30.23
CA GLY A 722 32.51 -10.68 31.21
C GLY A 722 31.07 -10.67 31.72
N GLN A 723 30.28 -9.63 31.45
CA GLN A 723 28.87 -9.57 31.85
C GLN A 723 27.99 -10.48 30.97
N PRO A 724 26.96 -11.12 31.54
CA PRO A 724 26.02 -11.95 30.78
C PRO A 724 25.46 -11.23 29.55
N PHE A 725 25.38 -11.94 28.42
CA PHE A 725 24.86 -11.47 27.13
C PHE A 725 25.65 -10.33 26.45
N TYR A 726 26.67 -9.74 27.08
CA TYR A 726 27.49 -8.69 26.43
C TYR A 726 28.38 -9.23 25.30
N ALA A 727 28.72 -10.52 25.33
CA ALA A 727 29.39 -11.21 24.23
C ALA A 727 28.62 -11.09 22.90
N ILE A 728 27.28 -10.96 22.93
CA ILE A 728 26.46 -10.75 21.72
C ILE A 728 26.84 -9.45 21.03
N GLY A 729 26.95 -8.36 21.80
CA GLY A 729 27.37 -7.05 21.28
C GLY A 729 28.79 -7.06 20.69
N PHE A 730 29.71 -7.81 21.31
CA PHE A 730 31.08 -7.98 20.80
C PHE A 730 31.14 -8.79 19.51
N VAL A 731 30.52 -9.97 19.48
CA VAL A 731 30.43 -10.81 18.26
C VAL A 731 29.78 -10.02 17.13
N SER A 732 28.74 -9.27 17.46
CA SER A 732 28.05 -8.42 16.48
C SER A 732 28.94 -7.30 15.96
N ARG A 733 29.80 -6.70 16.79
CA ARG A 733 30.82 -5.74 16.35
C ARG A 733 31.81 -6.34 15.37
N ILE A 734 32.27 -7.58 15.61
CA ILE A 734 33.12 -8.31 14.66
C ILE A 734 32.38 -8.52 13.33
N VAL A 735 31.12 -8.96 13.38
CA VAL A 735 30.28 -9.13 12.18
C VAL A 735 30.18 -7.82 11.39
N TRP A 736 29.97 -6.69 12.07
CA TRP A 736 29.89 -5.37 11.42
C TRP A 736 31.22 -4.92 10.81
N ILE A 737 32.37 -5.22 11.44
CA ILE A 737 33.69 -4.97 10.82
C ILE A 737 33.82 -5.72 9.48
N PHE A 738 33.44 -7.00 9.42
CA PHE A 738 33.46 -7.76 8.17
C PHE A 738 32.42 -7.26 7.17
N ALA A 739 31.23 -6.86 7.64
CA ALA A 739 30.20 -6.24 6.81
C ALA A 739 30.73 -4.96 6.13
N ASP A 740 31.43 -4.11 6.87
CA ASP A 740 32.03 -2.87 6.36
C ASP A 740 33.15 -3.15 5.36
N MET A 741 33.97 -4.19 5.59
CA MET A 741 34.95 -4.63 4.60
C MET A 741 34.27 -5.05 3.28
N PHE A 742 33.18 -5.83 3.35
CA PHE A 742 32.41 -6.21 2.16
C PHE A 742 31.71 -5.01 1.51
N LEU A 743 31.23 -4.05 2.29
CA LEU A 743 30.68 -2.79 1.80
C LEU A 743 31.73 -2.06 0.95
N LEU A 744 32.94 -1.84 1.46
CA LEU A 744 34.02 -1.15 0.73
C LEU A 744 34.42 -1.89 -0.55
N VAL A 745 34.59 -3.21 -0.47
CA VAL A 745 34.88 -4.06 -1.65
C VAL A 745 33.74 -3.98 -2.66
N GLY A 746 32.49 -4.00 -2.19
CA GLY A 746 31.29 -3.88 -3.01
C GLY A 746 31.20 -2.54 -3.72
N MET A 747 31.43 -1.44 -3.01
CA MET A 747 31.46 -0.08 -3.57
C MET A 747 32.52 0.03 -4.66
N TRP A 748 33.76 -0.43 -4.39
CA TRP A 748 34.84 -0.43 -5.38
C TRP A 748 34.49 -1.24 -6.64
N ASN A 749 33.97 -2.45 -6.46
CA ASN A 749 33.60 -3.30 -7.60
C ASN A 749 32.41 -2.76 -8.37
N ALA A 750 31.42 -2.18 -7.70
CA ALA A 750 30.25 -1.58 -8.36
C ALA A 750 30.69 -0.42 -9.25
N TYR A 751 31.51 0.49 -8.71
CA TYR A 751 32.06 1.60 -9.48
C TYR A 751 32.88 1.15 -10.70
N ARG A 752 33.74 0.13 -10.55
CA ARG A 752 34.58 -0.35 -11.65
C ARG A 752 33.80 -1.12 -12.72
N ARG A 753 32.91 -2.03 -12.30
CA ARG A 753 32.30 -3.04 -13.18
C ARG A 753 30.89 -2.69 -13.66
N LEU A 754 30.13 -1.87 -12.95
CA LEU A 754 28.78 -1.44 -13.34
C LEU A 754 28.86 -0.05 -13.99
N SER A 755 29.55 0.02 -15.13
CA SER A 755 29.89 1.27 -15.82
C SER A 755 28.66 2.11 -16.19
N GLU A 756 27.59 1.46 -16.65
CA GLU A 756 26.35 2.12 -17.08
C GLU A 756 25.63 2.86 -15.95
N LYS A 757 25.81 2.38 -14.70
CA LYS A 757 25.18 2.89 -13.48
C LYS A 757 26.17 3.58 -12.53
N ARG A 758 27.38 3.91 -13.00
CA ARG A 758 28.44 4.57 -12.21
C ARG A 758 27.96 5.82 -11.49
N PHE A 759 27.14 6.63 -12.16
CA PHE A 759 26.65 7.88 -11.59
C PHE A 759 25.72 7.63 -10.39
N GLN A 760 24.77 6.70 -10.54
CA GLN A 760 23.89 6.29 -9.46
C GLN A 760 24.70 5.76 -8.26
N HIS A 761 25.77 4.99 -8.50
CA HIS A 761 26.64 4.54 -7.42
C HIS A 761 27.38 5.68 -6.71
N LEU A 762 27.96 6.63 -7.45
CA LEU A 762 28.61 7.80 -6.86
C LEU A 762 27.66 8.61 -5.99
N MET A 763 26.39 8.72 -6.38
CA MET A 763 25.38 9.39 -5.57
C MET A 763 25.12 8.67 -4.25
N ILE A 764 25.04 7.33 -4.26
CA ILE A 764 24.92 6.59 -3.01
C ILE A 764 26.17 6.76 -2.16
N PHE A 765 27.37 6.79 -2.75
CA PHE A 765 28.60 7.02 -1.97
C PHE A 765 28.59 8.39 -1.31
N ALA A 766 28.21 9.43 -2.06
CA ALA A 766 28.04 10.77 -1.55
C ALA A 766 26.97 10.82 -0.44
N LEU A 767 25.86 10.08 -0.57
CA LEU A 767 24.85 9.96 0.46
C LEU A 767 25.40 9.31 1.74
N LEU A 768 26.13 8.20 1.63
CA LEU A 768 26.72 7.51 2.79
C LEU A 768 27.70 8.41 3.53
N ILE A 769 28.56 9.13 2.81
CA ILE A 769 29.49 10.11 3.38
C ILE A 769 28.73 11.26 4.03
N TYR A 770 27.77 11.85 3.31
CA TYR A 770 26.96 12.96 3.80
C TYR A 770 26.25 12.62 5.11
N LEU A 771 25.53 11.50 5.14
CA LEU A 771 24.80 11.08 6.33
C LEU A 771 25.74 10.64 7.47
N THR A 772 26.95 10.18 7.18
CA THR A 772 27.96 9.96 8.23
C THR A 772 28.37 11.30 8.86
N MET A 773 28.62 12.32 8.04
CA MET A 773 29.06 13.64 8.51
C MET A 773 27.97 14.41 9.26
N THR A 774 26.70 14.26 8.89
CA THR A 774 25.61 14.96 9.59
C THR A 774 25.40 14.46 11.02
N ILE A 775 25.89 13.27 11.36
CA ILE A 775 25.78 12.70 12.70
C ILE A 775 27.00 13.08 13.57
N TRP A 776 28.03 13.72 13.01
CA TRP A 776 29.19 14.18 13.78
C TRP A 776 28.86 15.16 14.91
N VAL A 777 27.74 15.88 14.79
CA VAL A 777 27.23 16.78 15.85
C VAL A 777 26.80 16.04 17.12
N ASP A 778 26.65 14.72 17.07
CA ASP A 778 26.30 13.89 18.24
C ASP A 778 27.54 13.45 19.05
N GLY A 779 28.76 13.79 18.60
CA GLY A 779 29.99 13.51 19.36
C GLY A 779 30.16 12.03 19.72
N LEU A 780 30.55 11.73 20.96
CA LEU A 780 30.68 10.37 21.48
C LEU A 780 29.33 9.71 21.85
N GLY A 781 28.22 10.43 21.71
CA GLY A 781 26.85 9.93 21.96
C GLY A 781 26.21 9.21 20.77
N ILE A 782 26.96 8.94 19.68
CA ILE A 782 26.42 8.22 18.52
C ILE A 782 25.96 6.82 18.92
N GLU A 783 24.69 6.55 18.63
CA GLU A 783 24.10 5.20 18.61
C GLU A 783 24.12 4.61 17.19
N ALA A 784 24.26 3.28 17.09
CA ALA A 784 24.02 2.54 15.85
C ALA A 784 22.62 2.80 15.25
N ARG A 785 21.63 3.27 16.03
CA ARG A 785 20.33 3.78 15.56
C ARG A 785 20.46 4.78 14.40
N LEU A 786 21.49 5.63 14.43
CA LEU A 786 21.65 6.72 13.48
C LEU A 786 22.04 6.22 12.09
N ARG A 787 22.56 4.99 11.96
CA ARG A 787 22.84 4.33 10.69
C ARG A 787 21.60 3.71 10.04
N TYR A 788 20.48 3.60 10.76
CA TYR A 788 19.27 2.90 10.31
C TYR A 788 18.82 3.26 8.89
N PRO A 789 18.79 4.56 8.49
CA PRO A 789 18.37 4.92 7.13
C PRO A 789 19.35 4.52 6.03
N LEU A 790 20.60 4.24 6.40
CA LEU A 790 21.67 3.82 5.48
C LEU A 790 21.67 2.30 5.24
N MET A 791 21.17 1.53 6.21
CA MET A 791 21.24 0.07 6.23
C MET A 791 20.79 -0.61 4.91
N PRO A 792 19.69 -0.21 4.27
CA PRO A 792 19.29 -0.87 3.02
C PRO A 792 20.30 -0.65 1.87
N PHE A 793 20.93 0.52 1.81
CA PHE A 793 21.97 0.80 0.84
C PHE A 793 23.25 0.04 1.18
N THR A 794 23.65 0.02 2.46
CA THR A 794 24.85 -0.71 2.89
C THR A 794 24.71 -2.20 2.61
N PHE A 795 23.54 -2.79 2.81
CA PHE A 795 23.27 -4.20 2.49
C PHE A 795 23.39 -4.51 1.00
N LEU A 796 23.01 -3.61 0.10
CA LEU A 796 23.19 -3.82 -1.35
C LEU A 796 24.68 -3.98 -1.71
N TYR A 797 25.51 -3.05 -1.27
CA TYR A 797 26.94 -3.09 -1.55
C TYR A 797 27.66 -4.18 -0.76
N MET A 798 27.29 -4.43 0.49
CA MET A 798 27.80 -5.54 1.30
C MET A 798 27.50 -6.88 0.63
N ALA A 799 26.25 -7.11 0.20
CA ALA A 799 25.87 -8.32 -0.52
C ALA A 799 26.66 -8.48 -1.82
N TYR A 800 26.86 -7.39 -2.57
CA TYR A 800 27.65 -7.41 -3.79
C TYR A 800 29.13 -7.72 -3.53
N GLY A 801 29.73 -7.11 -2.51
CA GLY A 801 31.10 -7.40 -2.10
C GLY A 801 31.27 -8.87 -1.68
N GLY A 802 30.34 -9.38 -0.89
CA GLY A 802 30.32 -10.79 -0.46
C GLY A 802 30.16 -11.77 -1.62
N THR A 803 29.24 -11.53 -2.56
CA THR A 803 29.07 -12.42 -3.73
C THR A 803 30.31 -12.41 -4.63
N ARG A 804 30.97 -11.25 -4.79
CA ARG A 804 32.23 -11.14 -5.54
C ARG A 804 33.40 -11.82 -4.84
N PHE A 805 33.51 -11.67 -3.52
CA PHE A 805 34.53 -12.35 -2.74
C PHE A 805 34.37 -13.88 -2.85
N HIS A 806 33.13 -14.38 -2.70
CA HIS A 806 32.82 -15.80 -2.87
C HIS A 806 33.21 -16.34 -4.26
N GLN A 807 32.89 -15.59 -5.32
CA GLN A 807 33.30 -15.94 -6.69
C GLN A 807 34.82 -16.00 -6.85
N TRP A 808 35.54 -15.05 -6.24
CA TRP A 808 37.00 -15.02 -6.26
C TRP A 808 37.61 -16.23 -5.52
N VAL A 809 37.09 -16.57 -4.33
CA VAL A 809 37.53 -17.76 -3.57
C VAL A 809 37.28 -19.04 -4.37
N LYS A 810 36.10 -19.20 -4.98
CA LYS A 810 35.79 -20.36 -5.84
C LYS A 810 36.76 -20.50 -7.00
N ARG A 811 37.07 -19.40 -7.70
CA ARG A 811 38.04 -19.40 -8.81
C ARG A 811 39.45 -19.78 -8.36
N ARG A 812 39.92 -19.30 -7.21
CA ARG A 812 41.24 -19.70 -6.68
C ARG A 812 41.30 -21.18 -6.31
N ARG A 813 40.23 -21.73 -5.74
CA ARG A 813 40.16 -23.17 -5.42
C ARG A 813 40.15 -24.03 -6.69
N SER A 814 39.40 -23.65 -7.72
CA SER A 814 39.40 -24.39 -8.99
C SER A 814 40.75 -24.34 -9.71
N VAL A 815 41.45 -23.21 -9.67
CA VAL A 815 42.82 -23.09 -10.22
C VAL A 815 43.81 -23.96 -9.44
N LYS A 816 43.73 -23.99 -8.10
CA LYS A 816 44.58 -24.87 -7.28
C LYS A 816 44.34 -26.36 -7.54
N LEU A 817 43.08 -26.77 -7.72
CA LEU A 817 42.71 -28.17 -8.04
C LEU A 817 43.18 -28.58 -9.45
N ALA A 818 43.11 -27.66 -10.42
CA ALA A 818 43.62 -27.88 -11.77
C ALA A 818 45.15 -27.88 -11.86
N SER A 819 45.85 -27.19 -10.95
CA SER A 819 47.31 -27.25 -10.84
C SER A 819 47.80 -28.51 -10.12
N SER A 820 47.06 -29.01 -9.10
CA SER A 820 47.43 -30.24 -8.40
C SER A 820 47.21 -31.51 -9.24
N SER A 821 46.25 -31.50 -10.18
CA SER A 821 46.07 -32.61 -11.13
C SER A 821 47.10 -32.65 -12.27
N ARG A 822 47.90 -31.59 -12.45
CA ARG A 822 49.01 -31.53 -13.41
C ARG A 822 50.38 -31.88 -12.81
N HIS A 823 50.46 -32.17 -11.52
CA HIS A 823 51.70 -32.61 -10.85
C HIS A 823 51.58 -34.05 -10.29
N GLY A 824 50.48 -34.74 -10.60
CA GLY A 824 50.24 -36.16 -10.30
C GLY A 824 50.03 -37.02 -11.54
N LEU A 825 50.43 -36.51 -12.72
CA LEU A 825 50.56 -37.26 -13.98
C LEU A 825 52.03 -37.28 -14.38
#